data_AF-A0A8K0I3Z5-F1
#
_entry.id   AF-A0A8K0I3Z5-F1
#
_cell.length_a   1.000
_cell.length_b   1.000
_cell.length_c   1.000
_cell.angle_alpha   90.00
_cell.angle_beta   90.00
_cell.angle_gamma   90.00
#
_symmetry.space_group_name_H-M   'P 1'
#
loop_
_entity.id
_entity.type
_entity.pdbx_description
1 polymer ?
#
loop_
_entity_poly.entity_id
_entity_poly.type
_entity_poly.pdbx_seq_one_letter_code
_entity_poly.pdbx_strand_id
1 'polypeptide(L)'
;MPLLRLLLPLSLPQRLVASRALATNYSGRIVRVDSSGRAVAVTVEVDPLDLTRDTRGYALPRRDLVCRVARILSSASPTSDPLLDLADYLQTLTLTLTPAEVSEVLKSIRSPGKALEFFRFAASLSGFRHDCFTYNRILSILARSGADPDVVRGVVDEMEREGVRGSISTVNILIGIVGDGKLERCLELAKKWDLRFNGYTYKCLVQAYLRSRDVERAFRVYEEMRRKGYKLDIFAYNMLLDALAKANKVDQAYKVFADMKRKYCEPDMYTYTILIRMSGKIGKADDFLSFFEEMTKKGCVPNLIAYNTMIHALAKNRMVDKSIFVFSKMVENDCQPNEFTYSVMIDALAMEGQLGRLDEVVEASGKYMNKSIYAYLVKTLSKLGHASEAHHLFCKMWSSHEKGDRGAYMSMLETLCNAGKTSEALDLLNKIHEKGITTDTVMYNMVFSALGKLKQVSYIYALYEQMKHDGLSPDIFTYNILISSFGRAGLIDKARELFEEMEGSECKPDIITYNSLINCLGKNGDLDEAHMHFKEMQEKGLNPDVVTYSTLIECFGKSNKVEMACRLFDEMLARGCFPNIVTYNILLDCLEKCGKTTEAFNLYATLKQQGLTPDTITYSILERLESGFHRAVRVHKQSRITESRIPRMAHLSVSRKAGASMFETSCLAILNAKPYLRLLPKTGYKTETKGIKVATSKTSLTTSFELLDAYEDEYDGAVIDSECLPSSANAFASILESSLSYWKLKGKKGIWLKILEEQAELVPMALKEGFRYHHAEPGYVMLTYWIPDEPCTLPSTATHQVGVGGFVINKNREVLVVKEKKCPLRCSGIWKLPTGLINKSEEIFSGVIREVKEETGIDTAFLEVVAFRHAHRVTFDKSDLLFICMLEPLSYDINIDESEIQAAKWMPLGEFLDQPFHLEDRMSKKIIDICVARYENHYCGFTVCQVMSKLDDRLSTLYHGEMKDPTKEPLPDK
;
A
#
# COMPACT_ATOMS: atom_id res chain seq x y z
N MET A 1 -21.24 0.71 -13.58
CA MET A 1 -21.83 0.01 -14.74
C MET A 1 -23.36 -0.21 -14.63
N PRO A 2 -24.22 0.83 -14.79
CA PRO A 2 -25.66 0.62 -15.00
C PRO A 2 -26.22 1.19 -16.32
N LEU A 3 -25.40 1.46 -17.34
CA LEU A 3 -25.87 2.09 -18.60
C LEU A 3 -25.92 1.18 -19.85
N LEU A 4 -25.53 -0.10 -19.76
CA LEU A 4 -25.48 -1.03 -20.90
C LEU A 4 -26.65 -2.03 -20.96
N ARG A 5 -27.82 -1.67 -20.42
CA ARG A 5 -29.03 -2.53 -20.39
C ARG A 5 -30.15 -2.11 -21.34
N LEU A 6 -29.95 -1.08 -22.14
CA LEU A 6 -30.91 -0.62 -23.14
C LEU A 6 -30.16 -0.54 -24.46
N LEU A 7 -30.47 -1.45 -25.39
CA LEU A 7 -30.24 -1.42 -26.85
C LEU A 7 -29.96 -2.83 -27.40
N LEU A 8 -30.99 -3.67 -27.50
CA LEU A 8 -31.06 -4.75 -28.48
C LEU A 8 -32.49 -4.79 -29.06
N PRO A 9 -32.68 -4.68 -30.39
CA PRO A 9 -34.00 -4.77 -31.00
C PRO A 9 -34.56 -6.18 -30.95
N LEU A 10 -35.86 -6.26 -30.65
CA LEU A 10 -36.74 -7.40 -30.90
C LEU A 10 -36.97 -7.56 -32.42
N SER A 11 -36.60 -8.70 -33.02
CA SER A 11 -37.34 -9.34 -34.13
C SER A 11 -36.68 -10.65 -34.61
N LEU A 12 -37.56 -11.59 -34.98
CA LEU A 12 -37.52 -13.04 -35.28
C LEU A 12 -36.62 -13.50 -36.48
N PRO A 13 -36.45 -14.82 -36.81
CA PRO A 13 -37.37 -15.95 -36.56
C PRO A 13 -36.82 -17.31 -36.08
N GLN A 14 -37.77 -18.10 -35.57
CA GLN A 14 -37.70 -19.53 -35.29
C GLN A 14 -37.30 -20.36 -36.52
N ARG A 15 -36.22 -21.14 -36.41
CA ARG A 15 -36.11 -22.53 -36.90
C ARG A 15 -34.67 -23.02 -36.64
N LEU A 16 -34.53 -23.98 -35.71
CA LEU A 16 -33.64 -25.14 -35.82
C LEU A 16 -33.84 -26.01 -34.58
N VAL A 17 -34.58 -27.10 -34.80
CA VAL A 17 -34.55 -28.29 -33.95
C VAL A 17 -33.25 -29.01 -34.26
N ALA A 18 -32.35 -29.07 -33.29
CA ALA A 18 -31.41 -30.18 -33.10
C ALA A 18 -30.96 -30.14 -31.63
N SER A 19 -31.46 -31.11 -30.87
CA SER A 19 -31.10 -31.35 -29.48
C SER A 19 -29.59 -31.49 -29.31
N ARG A 20 -28.95 -30.60 -28.55
CA ARG A 20 -27.72 -30.93 -27.82
C ARG A 20 -28.10 -31.15 -26.37
N ALA A 21 -28.25 -32.43 -26.02
CA ALA A 21 -28.45 -32.88 -24.66
C ALA A 21 -27.30 -32.37 -23.77
N LEU A 22 -27.66 -31.87 -22.59
CA LEU A 22 -26.73 -31.55 -21.52
C LEU A 22 -26.17 -32.87 -20.96
N ALA A 23 -24.87 -33.12 -21.09
CA ALA A 23 -24.24 -34.24 -20.41
C ALA A 23 -24.22 -33.98 -18.88
N THR A 24 -24.77 -34.92 -18.10
CA THR A 24 -24.84 -34.87 -16.63
C THR A 24 -24.20 -36.08 -15.94
N ASN A 25 -23.36 -36.86 -16.63
CA ASN A 25 -22.62 -37.98 -16.03
C ASN A 25 -21.11 -37.80 -16.16
N TYR A 26 -20.39 -38.11 -15.08
CA TYR A 26 -18.95 -38.28 -15.01
C TYR A 26 -18.66 -39.71 -14.56
N SER A 27 -17.76 -40.41 -15.25
CA SER A 27 -17.28 -41.74 -14.83
C SER A 27 -15.78 -41.68 -14.60
N GLY A 28 -15.29 -42.38 -13.57
CA GLY A 28 -13.88 -42.44 -13.22
C GLY A 28 -13.46 -43.88 -13.01
N ARG A 29 -12.48 -44.34 -13.78
CA ARG A 29 -11.91 -45.69 -13.64
C ARG A 29 -10.57 -45.59 -12.93
N ILE A 30 -10.48 -46.15 -11.72
CA ILE A 30 -9.23 -46.24 -10.97
C ILE A 30 -8.72 -47.67 -11.11
N VAL A 31 -7.58 -47.82 -11.77
CA VAL A 31 -6.91 -49.11 -11.92
C VAL A 31 -5.75 -49.16 -10.92
N ARG A 32 -5.78 -50.11 -10.00
CA ARG A 32 -4.63 -50.43 -9.16
C ARG A 32 -4.11 -51.79 -9.56
N VAL A 33 -2.86 -51.83 -10.02
CA VAL A 33 -2.16 -53.08 -10.31
C VAL A 33 -1.41 -53.47 -9.04
N ASP A 34 -1.65 -54.69 -8.55
CA ASP A 34 -0.86 -55.22 -7.44
C ASP A 34 0.54 -55.66 -7.91
N SER A 35 1.44 -55.94 -6.97
CA SER A 35 2.81 -56.38 -7.25
C SER A 35 2.91 -57.72 -7.99
N SER A 36 1.80 -58.41 -8.26
CA SER A 36 1.73 -59.63 -9.07
C SER A 36 1.29 -59.39 -10.52
N GLY A 37 1.10 -58.13 -10.93
CA GLY A 37 0.73 -57.76 -12.31
C GLY A 37 -0.75 -57.94 -12.63
N ARG A 38 -1.61 -58.20 -11.62
CA ARG A 38 -3.06 -58.23 -11.81
C ARG A 38 -3.64 -56.85 -11.57
N ALA A 39 -4.22 -56.29 -12.63
CA ALA A 39 -4.92 -55.01 -12.60
C ALA A 39 -6.32 -55.19 -11.98
N VAL A 40 -6.50 -54.73 -10.74
CA VAL A 40 -7.84 -54.55 -10.17
C VAL A 40 -8.31 -53.17 -10.60
N ALA A 41 -9.10 -53.16 -11.67
CA ALA A 41 -9.81 -51.97 -12.10
C ALA A 41 -11.10 -51.85 -11.28
N VAL A 42 -11.14 -50.85 -10.39
CA VAL A 42 -12.40 -50.39 -9.83
C VAL A 42 -12.91 -49.32 -10.78
N THR A 43 -13.77 -49.74 -11.71
CA THR A 43 -14.61 -48.78 -12.42
C THR A 43 -15.62 -48.30 -11.40
N VAL A 44 -15.46 -47.07 -10.91
CA VAL A 44 -16.55 -46.38 -10.24
C VAL A 44 -17.45 -45.91 -11.37
N GLU A 45 -18.24 -46.85 -11.88
CA GLU A 45 -19.50 -46.46 -12.47
C GLU A 45 -20.28 -45.89 -11.29
N VAL A 46 -20.40 -44.56 -11.30
CA VAL A 46 -21.60 -43.99 -10.72
C VAL A 46 -22.67 -44.58 -11.62
N ASP A 47 -23.30 -45.69 -11.18
CA ASP A 47 -24.59 -46.11 -11.72
C ASP A 47 -25.32 -44.80 -12.00
N PRO A 48 -25.81 -44.54 -13.24
CA PRO A 48 -26.54 -43.32 -13.50
C PRO A 48 -27.48 -43.21 -12.33
N LEU A 49 -27.27 -42.17 -11.48
CA LEU A 49 -27.97 -42.05 -10.21
C LEU A 49 -29.37 -42.50 -10.54
N ASP A 50 -29.90 -43.54 -9.89
CA ASP A 50 -31.25 -43.98 -10.20
C ASP A 50 -32.08 -42.72 -9.93
N LEU A 51 -32.34 -41.97 -11.01
CA LEU A 51 -32.31 -40.50 -10.95
C LEU A 51 -33.67 -40.24 -10.40
N THR A 52 -33.78 -40.22 -9.07
CA THR A 52 -35.00 -40.60 -8.35
C THR A 52 -36.12 -39.91 -9.06
N ARG A 53 -36.91 -40.68 -9.79
CA ARG A 53 -37.90 -40.07 -10.65
C ARG A 53 -39.00 -39.61 -9.72
N ASP A 54 -39.45 -38.38 -9.89
CA ASP A 54 -40.65 -37.97 -9.16
C ASP A 54 -41.83 -38.88 -9.56
N THR A 55 -42.97 -38.74 -8.87
CA THR A 55 -44.18 -39.54 -9.13
C THR A 55 -44.68 -39.46 -10.58
N ARG A 56 -44.10 -38.59 -11.41
CA ARG A 56 -44.44 -38.34 -12.81
C ARG A 56 -43.31 -38.69 -13.79
N GLY A 57 -42.21 -39.27 -13.32
CA GLY A 57 -41.13 -39.80 -14.16
C GLY A 57 -39.99 -38.83 -14.45
N TYR A 58 -39.98 -37.61 -13.88
CA TYR A 58 -38.92 -36.62 -14.09
C TYR A 58 -37.69 -36.91 -13.24
N ALA A 59 -36.50 -36.80 -13.84
CA ALA A 59 -35.23 -36.91 -13.14
C ALA A 59 -35.04 -35.78 -12.09
N LEU A 60 -34.78 -36.15 -10.83
CA LEU A 60 -34.42 -35.22 -9.75
C LEU A 60 -32.89 -34.97 -9.73
N PRO A 61 -32.40 -33.73 -9.52
CA PRO A 61 -33.16 -32.50 -9.34
C PRO A 61 -33.71 -31.97 -10.67
N ARG A 62 -34.96 -31.51 -10.67
CA ARG A 62 -35.64 -30.96 -11.85
C ARG A 62 -35.10 -29.57 -12.17
N ARG A 63 -34.05 -29.49 -12.99
CA ARG A 63 -33.34 -28.22 -13.29
C ARG A 63 -34.25 -27.13 -13.86
N ASP A 64 -35.20 -27.47 -14.73
CA ASP A 64 -36.15 -26.51 -15.28
C ASP A 64 -37.08 -25.92 -14.21
N LEU A 65 -37.53 -26.76 -13.27
CA LEU A 65 -38.31 -26.34 -12.12
C LEU A 65 -37.49 -25.39 -11.24
N VAL A 66 -36.27 -25.76 -10.88
CA VAL A 66 -35.34 -24.92 -10.09
C VAL A 66 -35.11 -23.57 -10.76
N CYS A 67 -34.83 -23.54 -12.06
CA CYS A 67 -34.60 -22.31 -12.82
C CYS A 67 -35.85 -21.43 -12.95
N ARG A 68 -37.06 -22.03 -12.97
CA ARG A 68 -38.32 -21.28 -13.03
C ARG A 68 -38.71 -20.74 -11.66
N VAL A 69 -38.58 -21.53 -10.59
CA VAL A 69 -38.76 -21.09 -9.20
C VAL A 69 -37.80 -19.95 -8.87
N ALA A 70 -36.52 -20.06 -9.23
CA ALA A 70 -35.53 -19.00 -9.04
C ALA A 70 -35.90 -17.69 -9.78
N ARG A 71 -36.49 -17.81 -10.98
CA ARG A 71 -36.96 -16.65 -11.76
C ARG A 71 -38.16 -15.96 -11.12
N ILE A 72 -39.14 -16.73 -10.64
CA ILE A 72 -40.31 -16.20 -9.91
C ILE A 72 -39.85 -15.43 -8.66
N LEU A 73 -38.94 -16.02 -7.88
CA LEU A 73 -38.38 -15.35 -6.69
C LEU A 73 -37.52 -14.12 -7.01
N SER A 74 -37.03 -14.01 -8.25
CA SER A 74 -36.19 -12.90 -8.72
C SER A 74 -36.95 -11.80 -9.47
N SER A 75 -38.20 -12.03 -9.88
CA SER A 75 -39.00 -11.02 -10.57
C SER A 75 -39.41 -9.91 -9.60
N ALA A 76 -39.03 -8.67 -9.93
CA ALA A 76 -39.37 -7.48 -9.15
C ALA A 76 -40.71 -6.88 -9.65
N SER A 77 -41.80 -7.65 -9.56
CA SER A 77 -43.14 -7.09 -9.80
C SER A 77 -43.59 -6.30 -8.56
N PRO A 78 -44.02 -5.04 -8.67
CA PRO A 78 -44.47 -4.25 -7.53
C PRO A 78 -45.84 -4.67 -6.95
N THR A 79 -46.56 -5.56 -7.65
CA THR A 79 -48.00 -5.80 -7.40
C THR A 79 -48.36 -7.26 -7.05
N SER A 80 -47.43 -8.21 -7.07
CA SER A 80 -47.68 -9.60 -6.63
C SER A 80 -46.58 -10.07 -5.68
N ASP A 81 -46.98 -10.81 -4.63
CA ASP A 81 -46.03 -11.45 -3.70
C ASP A 81 -45.38 -12.66 -4.40
N PRO A 82 -44.06 -12.66 -4.62
CA PRO A 82 -43.36 -13.74 -5.30
C PRO A 82 -43.54 -15.12 -4.64
N LEU A 83 -43.85 -15.18 -3.33
CA LEU A 83 -44.12 -16.44 -2.64
C LEU A 83 -45.53 -16.96 -2.90
N LEU A 84 -46.52 -16.08 -3.07
CA LEU A 84 -47.88 -16.46 -3.48
C LEU A 84 -47.88 -16.99 -4.92
N ASP A 85 -47.22 -16.27 -5.84
CA ASP A 85 -47.08 -16.70 -7.24
C ASP A 85 -46.37 -18.06 -7.34
N LEU A 86 -45.41 -18.31 -6.44
CA LEU A 86 -44.72 -19.58 -6.34
C LEU A 86 -45.61 -20.70 -5.77
N ALA A 87 -46.43 -20.40 -4.76
CA ALA A 87 -47.39 -21.36 -4.19
C ALA A 87 -48.39 -21.82 -5.25
N ASP A 88 -48.98 -20.88 -5.98
CA ASP A 88 -49.93 -21.16 -7.07
C ASP A 88 -49.25 -21.99 -8.17
N TYR A 89 -48.03 -21.62 -8.57
CA TYR A 89 -47.27 -22.36 -9.56
C TYR A 89 -46.97 -23.80 -9.13
N LEU A 90 -46.55 -24.04 -7.89
CA LEU A 90 -46.29 -25.40 -7.38
C LEU A 90 -47.58 -26.21 -7.24
N GLN A 91 -48.68 -25.56 -6.83
CA GLN A 91 -50.00 -26.19 -6.69
C GLN A 91 -50.57 -26.61 -8.05
N THR A 92 -50.46 -25.77 -9.10
CA THR A 92 -50.88 -26.16 -10.46
C THR A 92 -50.13 -27.38 -10.99
N LEU A 93 -48.91 -27.59 -10.52
CA LEU A 93 -48.09 -28.74 -10.90
C LEU A 93 -48.25 -29.93 -9.95
N THR A 94 -48.99 -29.82 -8.85
CA THR A 94 -49.09 -30.88 -7.81
C THR A 94 -47.72 -31.43 -7.38
N LEU A 95 -46.71 -30.55 -7.32
CA LEU A 95 -45.33 -30.94 -7.02
C LEU A 95 -44.87 -30.42 -5.67
N THR A 96 -44.14 -31.27 -4.95
CA THR A 96 -43.32 -30.87 -3.80
C THR A 96 -41.86 -30.74 -4.25
N LEU A 97 -41.17 -29.73 -3.73
CA LEU A 97 -39.73 -29.57 -3.95
C LEU A 97 -38.96 -30.57 -3.10
N THR A 98 -37.82 -31.04 -3.59
CA THR A 98 -36.89 -31.86 -2.81
C THR A 98 -35.85 -30.99 -2.08
N PRO A 99 -35.21 -31.47 -1.00
CA PRO A 99 -34.20 -30.68 -0.29
C PRO A 99 -33.03 -30.24 -1.19
N ALA A 100 -32.61 -31.08 -2.15
CA ALA A 100 -31.59 -30.73 -3.13
C ALA A 100 -32.03 -29.57 -4.04
N GLU A 101 -33.28 -29.59 -4.52
CA GLU A 101 -33.84 -28.51 -5.34
C GLU A 101 -33.97 -27.22 -4.54
N VAL A 102 -34.47 -27.29 -3.29
CA VAL A 102 -34.53 -26.14 -2.38
C VAL A 102 -33.14 -25.56 -2.15
N SER A 103 -32.11 -26.40 -1.95
CA SER A 103 -30.73 -25.92 -1.80
C SER A 103 -30.20 -25.21 -3.05
N GLU A 104 -30.54 -25.68 -4.25
CA GLU A 104 -30.10 -25.05 -5.50
C GLU A 104 -30.86 -23.74 -5.75
N VAL A 105 -32.14 -23.67 -5.41
CA VAL A 105 -32.90 -22.42 -5.42
C VAL A 105 -32.29 -21.42 -4.43
N LEU A 106 -32.04 -21.83 -3.18
CA LEU A 106 -31.40 -20.96 -2.16
C LEU A 106 -30.04 -20.40 -2.63
N LYS A 107 -29.24 -21.21 -3.35
CA LYS A 107 -27.96 -20.78 -3.94
C LYS A 107 -28.14 -19.64 -4.97
N SER A 108 -29.26 -19.63 -5.68
CA SER A 108 -29.54 -18.66 -6.75
C SER A 108 -30.07 -17.32 -6.24
N ILE A 109 -30.58 -17.27 -5.00
CA ILE A 109 -31.14 -16.06 -4.39
C ILE A 109 -29.99 -15.18 -3.87
N ARG A 110 -29.97 -13.91 -4.28
CA ARG A 110 -28.92 -12.95 -3.89
C ARG A 110 -29.18 -12.27 -2.54
N SER A 111 -30.44 -12.12 -2.14
CA SER A 111 -30.82 -11.44 -0.89
C SER A 111 -30.96 -12.46 0.25
N PRO A 112 -30.22 -12.29 1.37
CA PRO A 112 -30.31 -13.18 2.53
C PRO A 112 -31.70 -13.21 3.17
N GLY A 113 -32.39 -12.06 3.22
CA GLY A 113 -33.76 -11.96 3.74
C GLY A 113 -34.74 -12.79 2.90
N LYS A 114 -34.71 -12.61 1.57
CA LYS A 114 -35.55 -13.39 0.65
C LYS A 114 -35.21 -14.88 0.65
N ALA A 115 -33.94 -15.23 0.86
CA ALA A 115 -33.53 -16.62 1.00
C ALA A 115 -34.11 -17.25 2.28
N LEU A 116 -34.17 -16.50 3.39
CA LEU A 116 -34.78 -16.96 4.64
C LEU A 116 -36.31 -17.06 4.53
N GLU A 117 -36.96 -16.12 3.85
CA GLU A 117 -38.39 -16.17 3.54
C GLU A 117 -38.73 -17.39 2.68
N PHE A 118 -37.98 -17.64 1.61
CA PHE A 118 -38.15 -18.84 0.79
C PHE A 118 -37.86 -20.14 1.56
N PHE A 119 -36.84 -20.13 2.43
CA PHE A 119 -36.55 -21.27 3.31
C PHE A 119 -37.77 -21.62 4.18
N ARG A 120 -38.34 -20.64 4.88
CA ARG A 120 -39.54 -20.84 5.71
C ARG A 120 -40.78 -21.21 4.87
N PHE A 121 -40.92 -20.63 3.69
CA PHE A 121 -41.98 -21.01 2.75
C PHE A 121 -41.88 -22.48 2.34
N ALA A 122 -40.67 -22.96 2.02
CA ALA A 122 -40.48 -24.37 1.65
C ALA A 122 -40.95 -25.31 2.77
N ALA A 123 -40.69 -24.97 4.04
CA ALA A 123 -41.17 -25.72 5.21
C ALA A 123 -42.70 -25.78 5.33
N SER A 124 -43.44 -24.84 4.73
CA SER A 124 -44.92 -24.83 4.70
C SER A 124 -45.51 -25.75 3.63
N LEU A 125 -44.70 -26.27 2.70
CA LEU A 125 -45.17 -27.16 1.64
C LEU A 125 -45.55 -28.53 2.21
N SER A 126 -46.74 -29.03 1.84
CA SER A 126 -47.26 -30.31 2.32
C SER A 126 -46.32 -31.47 1.97
N GLY A 127 -45.86 -32.23 2.97
CA GLY A 127 -44.98 -33.39 2.76
C GLY A 127 -43.51 -33.05 2.54
N PHE A 128 -43.10 -31.79 2.66
CA PHE A 128 -41.69 -31.39 2.65
C PHE A 128 -41.12 -31.24 4.05
N ARG A 129 -39.87 -31.65 4.24
CA ARG A 129 -39.08 -31.38 5.45
C ARG A 129 -37.66 -31.01 5.08
N HIS A 130 -37.11 -30.01 5.76
CA HIS A 130 -35.71 -29.66 5.61
C HIS A 130 -34.79 -30.74 6.18
N ASP A 131 -33.69 -30.98 5.47
CA ASP A 131 -32.60 -31.83 5.91
C ASP A 131 -31.38 -31.00 6.35
N CYS A 132 -30.36 -31.65 6.91
CA CYS A 132 -29.14 -30.96 7.34
C CYS A 132 -28.49 -30.13 6.20
N PHE A 133 -28.63 -30.56 4.95
CA PHE A 133 -28.01 -29.89 3.80
C PHE A 133 -28.67 -28.54 3.50
N THR A 134 -30.00 -28.48 3.50
CA THR A 134 -30.76 -27.24 3.33
C THR A 134 -30.55 -26.27 4.49
N TYR A 135 -30.51 -26.75 5.74
CA TYR A 135 -30.13 -25.93 6.89
C TYR A 135 -28.69 -25.37 6.76
N ASN A 136 -27.71 -26.19 6.38
CA ASN A 136 -26.34 -25.72 6.16
C ASN A 136 -26.24 -24.66 5.06
N ARG A 137 -27.06 -24.79 4.00
CA ARG A 137 -27.11 -23.82 2.91
C ARG A 137 -27.58 -22.46 3.40
N ILE A 138 -28.71 -22.40 4.10
CA ILE A 138 -29.23 -21.12 4.61
C ILE A 138 -28.29 -20.51 5.65
N LEU A 139 -27.74 -21.33 6.56
CA LEU A 139 -26.75 -20.85 7.54
C LEU A 139 -25.49 -20.29 6.86
N SER A 140 -25.01 -20.90 5.77
CA SER A 140 -23.88 -20.39 4.99
C SER A 140 -24.18 -19.07 4.27
N ILE A 141 -25.42 -18.90 3.78
CA ILE A 141 -25.86 -17.65 3.14
C ILE A 141 -25.91 -16.54 4.19
N LEU A 142 -26.50 -16.80 5.35
CA LEU A 142 -26.57 -15.87 6.48
C LEU A 142 -25.17 -15.50 7.01
N ALA A 143 -24.25 -16.47 7.04
CA ALA A 143 -22.85 -16.24 7.43
C ALA A 143 -22.15 -15.22 6.53
N ARG A 144 -22.29 -15.39 5.22
CA ARG A 144 -21.62 -14.53 4.22
C ARG A 144 -22.18 -13.11 4.20
N SER A 145 -23.45 -12.95 4.59
CA SER A 145 -24.09 -11.64 4.63
C SER A 145 -23.89 -10.87 5.94
N GLY A 146 -23.24 -11.46 6.96
CA GLY A 146 -23.11 -10.85 8.27
C GLY A 146 -24.45 -10.66 8.98
N ALA A 147 -25.38 -11.63 8.82
CA ALA A 147 -26.70 -11.56 9.44
C ALA A 147 -26.62 -11.55 10.98
N ASP A 148 -27.66 -11.00 11.63
CA ASP A 148 -27.76 -10.95 13.08
C ASP A 148 -27.58 -12.36 13.69
N PRO A 149 -26.64 -12.55 14.66
CA PRO A 149 -26.44 -13.82 15.35
C PRO A 149 -27.72 -14.43 15.94
N ASP A 150 -28.71 -13.61 16.27
CA ASP A 150 -29.98 -14.07 16.84
C ASP A 150 -30.91 -14.69 15.79
N VAL A 151 -30.83 -14.24 14.52
CA VAL A 151 -31.51 -14.87 13.39
C VAL A 151 -30.89 -16.23 13.09
N VAL A 152 -29.56 -16.33 13.13
CA VAL A 152 -28.83 -17.59 12.96
C VAL A 152 -29.20 -18.57 14.08
N ARG A 153 -29.27 -18.10 15.33
CA ARG A 153 -29.74 -18.90 16.46
C ARG A 153 -31.15 -19.42 16.24
N GLY A 154 -32.08 -18.57 15.81
CA GLY A 154 -33.46 -18.98 15.53
C GLY A 154 -33.56 -20.11 14.50
N VAL A 155 -32.72 -20.10 13.47
CA VAL A 155 -32.65 -21.18 12.46
C VAL A 155 -32.08 -22.48 13.04
N VAL A 156 -31.10 -22.40 13.93
CA VAL A 156 -30.54 -23.58 14.62
C VAL A 156 -31.55 -24.16 15.63
N ASP A 157 -32.26 -23.32 16.38
CA ASP A 157 -33.31 -23.76 17.30
C ASP A 157 -34.48 -24.42 16.53
N GLU A 158 -34.83 -23.89 15.36
CA GLU A 158 -35.79 -24.50 14.43
C GLU A 158 -35.29 -25.87 13.94
N MET A 159 -34.01 -25.99 13.57
CA MET A 159 -33.39 -27.26 13.19
C MET A 159 -33.47 -28.31 14.31
N GLU A 160 -33.21 -27.91 15.57
CA GLU A 160 -33.32 -28.80 16.72
C GLU A 160 -34.76 -29.21 17.04
N ARG A 161 -35.72 -28.27 16.93
CA ARG A 161 -37.15 -28.53 17.17
C ARG A 161 -37.73 -29.52 16.16
N GLU A 162 -37.31 -29.43 14.90
CA GLU A 162 -37.71 -30.37 13.84
C GLU A 162 -36.97 -31.72 13.92
N GLY A 163 -36.08 -31.91 14.91
CA GLY A 163 -35.35 -33.15 15.14
C GLY A 163 -34.22 -33.41 14.14
N VAL A 164 -33.81 -32.40 13.37
CA VAL A 164 -32.76 -32.54 12.35
C VAL A 164 -31.39 -32.44 13.02
N ARG A 165 -30.59 -33.50 12.94
CA ARG A 165 -29.22 -33.50 13.46
C ARG A 165 -28.28 -32.75 12.53
N GLY A 166 -27.45 -31.89 13.11
CA GLY A 166 -26.40 -31.17 12.38
C GLY A 166 -25.19 -32.05 12.07
N SER A 167 -24.37 -31.55 11.15
CA SER A 167 -23.12 -32.15 10.69
C SER A 167 -21.91 -31.35 11.19
N ILE A 168 -20.70 -31.89 11.02
CA ILE A 168 -19.48 -31.13 11.34
C ILE A 168 -19.37 -29.84 10.54
N SER A 169 -19.89 -29.83 9.31
CA SER A 169 -19.97 -28.62 8.47
C SER A 169 -20.90 -27.57 9.08
N THR A 170 -22.02 -28.00 9.68
CA THR A 170 -22.93 -27.12 10.43
C THR A 170 -22.18 -26.43 11.56
N VAL A 171 -21.44 -27.20 12.37
CA VAL A 171 -20.65 -26.68 13.48
C VAL A 171 -19.56 -25.71 12.98
N ASN A 172 -18.87 -26.03 11.88
CA ASN A 172 -17.84 -25.15 11.30
C ASN A 172 -18.41 -23.83 10.79
N ILE A 173 -19.58 -23.86 10.15
CA ILE A 173 -20.30 -22.65 9.71
C ILE A 173 -20.63 -21.80 10.94
N LEU A 174 -21.19 -22.40 12.00
CA LEU A 174 -21.54 -21.70 13.23
C LEU A 174 -20.31 -21.09 13.92
N ILE A 175 -19.21 -21.83 14.04
CA ILE A 175 -17.93 -21.30 14.57
C ILE A 175 -17.43 -20.10 13.76
N GLY A 176 -17.64 -20.11 12.44
CA GLY A 176 -17.26 -19.00 11.56
C GLY A 176 -18.12 -17.74 11.74
N ILE A 177 -19.41 -17.90 12.07
CA ILE A 177 -20.38 -16.81 12.27
C ILE A 177 -20.26 -16.20 13.67
N VAL A 178 -20.09 -17.05 14.68
CA VAL A 178 -20.27 -16.68 16.07
C VAL A 178 -19.04 -15.97 16.62
N GLY A 179 -19.19 -14.68 16.91
CA GLY A 179 -18.27 -13.89 17.74
C GLY A 179 -18.40 -14.20 19.24
N ASP A 180 -17.69 -13.42 20.07
CA ASP A 180 -17.41 -13.72 21.48
C ASP A 180 -18.65 -14.11 22.33
N GLY A 181 -18.44 -15.06 23.26
CA GLY A 181 -19.42 -15.52 24.25
C GLY A 181 -20.34 -16.70 23.87
N LYS A 182 -20.44 -17.09 22.59
CA LYS A 182 -21.39 -18.14 22.13
C LYS A 182 -20.73 -19.40 21.54
N LEU A 183 -19.39 -19.49 21.54
CA LEU A 183 -18.65 -20.66 21.05
C LEU A 183 -18.95 -21.94 21.85
N GLU A 184 -19.28 -21.79 23.13
CA GLU A 184 -19.65 -22.89 24.03
C GLU A 184 -20.90 -23.62 23.53
N ARG A 185 -21.90 -22.88 23.01
CA ARG A 185 -23.10 -23.47 22.41
C ARG A 185 -22.76 -24.32 21.18
N CYS A 186 -21.81 -23.91 20.35
CA CYS A 186 -21.37 -24.72 19.20
C CYS A 186 -20.72 -26.04 19.64
N LEU A 187 -19.96 -26.02 20.75
CA LEU A 187 -19.34 -27.20 21.33
C LEU A 187 -20.39 -28.12 21.99
N GLU A 188 -21.39 -27.57 22.66
CA GLU A 188 -22.53 -28.31 23.20
C GLU A 188 -23.32 -29.01 22.09
N LEU A 189 -23.63 -28.30 21.00
CA LEU A 189 -24.32 -28.86 19.84
C LEU A 189 -23.52 -30.00 19.22
N ALA A 190 -22.21 -29.84 19.08
CA ALA A 190 -21.34 -30.92 18.59
C ALA A 190 -21.38 -32.15 19.50
N LYS A 191 -21.40 -31.97 20.82
CA LYS A 191 -21.53 -33.07 21.79
C LYS A 191 -22.92 -33.71 21.73
N LYS A 192 -23.98 -32.91 21.63
CA LYS A 192 -25.37 -33.37 21.52
C LYS A 192 -25.62 -34.18 20.24
N TRP A 193 -24.98 -33.80 19.14
CA TRP A 193 -25.04 -34.51 17.87
C TRP A 193 -24.01 -35.64 17.73
N ASP A 194 -23.21 -35.91 18.76
CA ASP A 194 -22.15 -36.94 18.78
C ASP A 194 -21.15 -36.81 17.62
N LEU A 195 -20.72 -35.57 17.33
CA LEU A 195 -19.83 -35.25 16.21
C LEU A 195 -18.36 -35.28 16.62
N ARG A 196 -17.53 -35.97 15.83
CA ARG A 196 -16.06 -35.95 16.00
C ARG A 196 -15.45 -34.77 15.28
N PHE A 197 -14.60 -34.02 15.98
CA PHE A 197 -13.84 -32.92 15.39
C PHE A 197 -12.73 -33.43 14.47
N ASN A 198 -12.63 -32.82 13.29
CA ASN A 198 -11.51 -33.01 12.37
C ASN A 198 -10.51 -31.85 12.48
N GLY A 199 -9.36 -31.96 11.79
CA GLY A 199 -8.33 -30.92 11.83
C GLY A 199 -8.82 -29.53 11.39
N TYR A 200 -9.75 -29.47 10.44
CA TYR A 200 -10.34 -28.21 9.99
C TYR A 200 -11.23 -27.57 11.06
N THR A 201 -12.03 -28.35 11.79
CA THR A 201 -12.81 -27.86 12.93
C THR A 201 -11.91 -27.29 14.02
N TYR A 202 -10.81 -27.97 14.36
CA TYR A 202 -9.84 -27.44 15.32
C TYR A 202 -9.20 -26.14 14.85
N LYS A 203 -8.84 -26.03 13.56
CA LYS A 203 -8.37 -24.77 12.96
C LYS A 203 -9.41 -23.65 13.11
N CYS A 204 -10.68 -23.91 12.80
CA CYS A 204 -11.76 -22.93 12.96
C CYS A 204 -11.95 -22.51 14.42
N LEU A 205 -11.89 -23.45 15.37
CA LEU A 205 -11.99 -23.16 16.80
C LEU A 205 -10.83 -22.29 17.30
N VAL A 206 -9.59 -22.62 16.93
CA VAL A 206 -8.42 -21.79 17.26
C VAL A 206 -8.62 -20.39 16.68
N GLN A 207 -8.99 -20.29 15.39
CA GLN A 207 -9.21 -19.00 14.74
C GLN A 207 -10.32 -18.18 15.41
N ALA A 208 -11.42 -18.81 15.83
CA ALA A 208 -12.52 -18.14 16.51
C ALA A 208 -12.11 -17.60 17.88
N TYR A 209 -11.45 -18.40 18.72
CA TYR A 209 -10.94 -17.94 20.02
C TYR A 209 -9.93 -16.80 19.89
N LEU A 210 -9.06 -16.85 18.86
CA LEU A 210 -8.12 -15.77 18.57
C LEU A 210 -8.82 -14.46 18.15
N ARG A 211 -9.91 -14.54 17.37
CA ARG A 211 -10.74 -13.36 17.04
C ARG A 211 -11.42 -12.75 18.28
N SER A 212 -11.86 -13.60 19.20
CA SER A 212 -12.39 -13.19 20.51
C SER A 212 -11.33 -12.72 21.51
N ARG A 213 -10.05 -12.66 21.12
CA ARG A 213 -8.91 -12.31 21.97
C ARG A 213 -8.70 -13.23 23.19
N ASP A 214 -9.31 -14.41 23.23
CA ASP A 214 -9.09 -15.43 24.27
C ASP A 214 -7.97 -16.38 23.84
N VAL A 215 -6.74 -15.94 24.07
CA VAL A 215 -5.53 -16.66 23.66
C VAL A 215 -5.34 -17.95 24.47
N GLU A 216 -5.76 -17.99 25.74
CA GLU A 216 -5.59 -19.17 26.60
C GLU A 216 -6.50 -20.32 26.16
N ARG A 217 -7.77 -20.03 25.81
CA ARG A 217 -8.66 -21.05 25.23
C ARG A 217 -8.16 -21.53 23.87
N ALA A 218 -7.71 -20.61 23.01
CA ALA A 218 -7.12 -20.97 21.73
C ALA A 218 -5.94 -21.94 21.88
N PHE A 219 -5.04 -21.67 22.85
CA PHE A 219 -3.91 -22.53 23.14
C PHE A 219 -4.33 -23.91 23.68
N ARG A 220 -5.34 -23.98 24.56
CA ARG A 220 -5.89 -25.27 25.05
C ARG A 220 -6.46 -26.13 23.93
N VAL A 221 -7.22 -25.51 23.01
CA VAL A 221 -7.78 -26.20 21.83
C VAL A 221 -6.65 -26.70 20.93
N TYR A 222 -5.62 -25.90 20.72
CA TYR A 222 -4.43 -26.32 19.99
C TYR A 222 -3.71 -27.51 20.65
N GLU A 223 -3.59 -27.55 21.98
CA GLU A 223 -3.01 -28.69 22.68
C GLU A 223 -3.87 -29.96 22.60
N GLU A 224 -5.20 -29.82 22.65
CA GLU A 224 -6.12 -30.93 22.42
C GLU A 224 -6.00 -31.47 21.00
N MET A 225 -6.01 -30.58 20.01
CA MET A 225 -5.77 -30.90 18.61
C MET A 225 -4.46 -31.69 18.45
N ARG A 226 -3.38 -31.25 19.12
CA ARG A 226 -2.07 -31.91 19.12
C ARG A 226 -2.14 -33.32 19.73
N ARG A 227 -2.83 -33.48 20.86
CA ARG A 227 -3.02 -34.80 21.52
C ARG A 227 -3.76 -35.79 20.64
N LYS A 228 -4.69 -35.31 19.80
CA LYS A 228 -5.43 -36.15 18.83
C LYS A 228 -4.70 -36.37 17.49
N GLY A 229 -3.46 -35.87 17.34
CA GLY A 229 -2.63 -36.13 16.17
C GLY A 229 -2.87 -35.21 14.97
N TYR A 230 -3.72 -34.19 15.08
CA TYR A 230 -3.93 -33.24 13.98
C TYR A 230 -2.82 -32.18 13.92
N LYS A 231 -2.67 -31.54 12.75
CA LYS A 231 -1.65 -30.52 12.46
C LYS A 231 -2.32 -29.22 12.00
N LEU A 232 -1.75 -28.09 12.41
CA LEU A 232 -2.08 -26.79 11.81
C LEU A 232 -1.34 -26.64 10.48
N ASP A 233 -1.90 -25.82 9.59
CA ASP A 233 -1.16 -25.28 8.45
C ASP A 233 -0.32 -24.07 8.87
N ILE A 234 0.57 -23.63 7.98
CA ILE A 234 1.48 -22.50 8.24
C ILE A 234 0.73 -21.23 8.65
N PHE A 235 -0.41 -20.95 8.02
CA PHE A 235 -1.23 -19.78 8.32
C PHE A 235 -1.81 -19.85 9.74
N ALA A 236 -2.35 -20.99 10.15
CA ALA A 236 -2.91 -21.14 11.50
C ALA A 236 -1.82 -21.16 12.59
N TYR A 237 -0.64 -21.72 12.31
CA TYR A 237 0.52 -21.59 13.20
C TYR A 237 0.93 -20.12 13.38
N ASN A 238 1.07 -19.38 12.28
CA ASN A 238 1.43 -17.96 12.29
C ASN A 238 0.40 -17.09 13.03
N MET A 239 -0.89 -17.35 12.83
CA MET A 239 -1.96 -16.69 13.59
C MET A 239 -1.84 -16.92 15.11
N LEU A 240 -1.62 -18.18 15.51
CA LEU A 240 -1.49 -18.53 16.92
C LEU A 240 -0.21 -17.93 17.53
N LEU A 241 0.91 -17.98 16.81
CA LEU A 241 2.18 -17.37 17.22
C LEU A 241 2.05 -15.85 17.38
N ASP A 242 1.44 -15.15 16.42
CA ASP A 242 1.23 -13.70 16.51
C ASP A 242 0.36 -13.32 17.71
N ALA A 243 -0.72 -14.06 17.95
CA ALA A 243 -1.58 -13.83 19.10
C ALA A 243 -0.88 -14.07 20.44
N LEU A 244 -0.12 -15.16 20.56
CA LEU A 244 0.70 -15.46 21.75
C LEU A 244 1.77 -14.39 21.97
N ALA A 245 2.43 -13.92 20.90
CA ALA A 245 3.41 -12.85 20.96
C ALA A 245 2.78 -11.53 21.44
N LYS A 246 1.61 -11.16 20.94
CA LYS A 246 0.87 -9.96 21.37
C LYS A 246 0.43 -10.06 22.84
N ALA A 247 0.00 -11.24 23.28
CA ALA A 247 -0.38 -11.52 24.67
C ALA A 247 0.82 -11.74 25.62
N ASN A 248 2.07 -11.62 25.13
CA ASN A 248 3.30 -11.82 25.89
C ASN A 248 3.43 -13.23 26.51
N LYS A 249 2.87 -14.26 25.85
CA LYS A 249 2.92 -15.68 26.27
C LYS A 249 4.09 -16.40 25.61
N VAL A 250 5.29 -16.02 26.02
CA VAL A 250 6.58 -16.38 25.40
C VAL A 250 6.83 -17.89 25.36
N ASP A 251 6.68 -18.57 26.49
CA ASP A 251 6.96 -20.01 26.60
C ASP A 251 6.01 -20.83 25.73
N GLN A 252 4.74 -20.43 25.67
CA GLN A 252 3.74 -21.03 24.81
C GLN A 252 4.08 -20.81 23.33
N ALA A 253 4.54 -19.61 22.95
CA ALA A 253 4.95 -19.31 21.57
C ALA A 253 6.15 -20.17 21.13
N TYR A 254 7.20 -20.32 21.95
CA TYR A 254 8.32 -21.19 21.63
C TYR A 254 7.91 -22.66 21.54
N LYS A 255 6.97 -23.11 22.37
CA LYS A 255 6.41 -24.47 22.28
C LYS A 255 5.68 -24.71 20.94
N VAL A 256 4.91 -23.72 20.47
CA VAL A 256 4.24 -23.78 19.16
C VAL A 256 5.26 -23.79 18.02
N PHE A 257 6.29 -22.95 18.09
CA PHE A 257 7.34 -22.90 17.08
C PHE A 257 8.15 -24.20 17.00
N ALA A 258 8.46 -24.82 18.15
CA ALA A 258 9.12 -26.12 18.18
C ALA A 258 8.23 -27.24 17.59
N ASP A 259 6.92 -27.24 17.87
CA ASP A 259 5.97 -28.20 17.26
C ASP A 259 5.86 -28.01 15.75
N MET A 260 5.89 -26.76 15.28
CA MET A 260 5.89 -26.42 13.85
C MET A 260 7.08 -27.07 13.13
N LYS A 261 8.30 -26.88 13.65
CA LYS A 261 9.52 -27.52 13.10
C LYS A 261 9.46 -29.04 13.14
N ARG A 262 9.05 -29.63 14.27
CA ARG A 262 8.98 -31.10 14.45
C ARG A 262 8.01 -31.78 13.47
N LYS A 263 6.95 -31.09 13.05
CA LYS A 263 5.92 -31.65 12.16
C LYS A 263 6.21 -31.46 10.67
N TYR A 264 7.41 -31.00 10.32
CA TYR A 264 7.86 -30.68 8.96
C TYR A 264 7.02 -29.57 8.30
N CYS A 265 6.58 -28.59 9.10
CA CYS A 265 6.01 -27.35 8.57
C CYS A 265 7.13 -26.31 8.60
N GLU A 266 7.65 -25.96 7.41
CA GLU A 266 8.76 -25.02 7.32
C GLU A 266 8.33 -23.60 7.73
N PRO A 267 9.02 -22.97 8.70
CA PRO A 267 8.81 -21.56 9.03
C PRO A 267 9.09 -20.66 7.85
N ASP A 268 8.14 -19.78 7.55
CA ASP A 268 8.30 -18.70 6.57
C ASP A 268 8.87 -17.43 7.20
N MET A 269 9.16 -16.44 6.35
CA MET A 269 9.62 -15.12 6.79
C MET A 269 8.69 -14.50 7.85
N TYR A 270 7.37 -14.64 7.69
CA TYR A 270 6.41 -14.07 8.64
C TYR A 270 6.55 -14.71 10.03
N THR A 271 6.74 -16.03 10.09
CA THR A 271 7.01 -16.77 11.33
C THR A 271 8.20 -16.15 12.09
N TYR A 272 9.33 -15.96 11.41
CA TYR A 272 10.53 -15.38 12.02
C TYR A 272 10.32 -13.93 12.45
N THR A 273 9.63 -13.11 11.65
CA THR A 273 9.35 -11.71 12.06
C THR A 273 8.52 -11.63 13.36
N ILE A 274 7.57 -12.55 13.57
CA ILE A 274 6.81 -12.61 14.83
C ILE A 274 7.75 -12.91 16.00
N LEU A 275 8.63 -13.90 15.85
CA LEU A 275 9.55 -14.34 16.90
C LEU A 275 10.61 -13.29 17.22
N ILE A 276 11.16 -12.61 16.21
CA ILE A 276 12.13 -11.51 16.37
C ILE A 276 11.48 -10.37 17.14
N ARG A 277 10.30 -9.92 16.72
CA ARG A 277 9.56 -8.84 17.39
C ARG A 277 9.24 -9.20 18.84
N MET A 278 8.81 -10.43 19.09
CA MET A 278 8.46 -10.93 20.42
C MET A 278 9.70 -10.97 21.34
N SER A 279 10.77 -11.60 20.88
CA SER A 279 12.04 -11.73 21.62
C SER A 279 12.71 -10.37 21.85
N GLY A 280 12.65 -9.48 20.86
CA GLY A 280 13.12 -8.09 20.98
C GLY A 280 12.31 -7.26 21.99
N LYS A 281 11.00 -7.54 22.15
CA LYS A 281 10.18 -6.87 23.17
C LYS A 281 10.55 -7.27 24.59
N ILE A 282 10.91 -8.54 24.80
CA ILE A 282 11.32 -9.14 26.08
C ILE A 282 12.76 -8.76 26.43
N GLY A 283 13.58 -8.55 25.41
CA GLY A 283 14.98 -8.20 25.52
C GLY A 283 15.95 -9.39 25.55
N LYS A 284 15.53 -10.52 24.97
CA LYS A 284 16.43 -11.67 24.75
C LYS A 284 17.16 -11.49 23.42
N ALA A 285 18.32 -10.83 23.48
CA ALA A 285 19.13 -10.50 22.31
C ALA A 285 19.55 -11.73 21.49
N ASP A 286 20.05 -12.77 22.17
CA ASP A 286 20.56 -13.97 21.53
C ASP A 286 19.48 -14.70 20.73
N ASP A 287 18.25 -14.76 21.26
CA ASP A 287 17.13 -15.44 20.61
C ASP A 287 16.76 -14.77 19.28
N PHE A 288 16.53 -13.45 19.24
CA PHE A 288 16.14 -12.80 17.99
C PHE A 288 17.27 -12.72 16.96
N LEU A 289 18.53 -12.64 17.40
CA LEU A 289 19.68 -12.74 16.51
C LEU A 289 19.75 -14.14 15.87
N SER A 290 19.58 -15.19 16.67
CA SER A 290 19.56 -16.56 16.17
C SER A 290 18.42 -16.81 15.17
N PHE A 291 17.23 -16.23 15.41
CA PHE A 291 16.10 -16.35 14.49
C PHE A 291 16.35 -15.62 13.16
N PHE A 292 17.01 -14.46 13.18
CA PHE A 292 17.36 -13.74 11.95
C PHE A 292 18.43 -14.48 11.14
N GLU A 293 19.41 -15.08 11.81
CA GLU A 293 20.40 -15.96 11.17
C GLU A 293 19.77 -17.24 10.61
N GLU A 294 18.84 -17.87 11.33
CA GLU A 294 18.14 -19.06 10.84
C GLU A 294 17.30 -18.72 9.59
N MET A 295 16.61 -17.58 9.59
CA MET A 295 15.84 -17.09 8.45
C MET A 295 16.72 -16.91 7.20
N THR A 296 17.88 -16.27 7.35
CA THR A 296 18.81 -16.04 6.22
C THR A 296 19.47 -17.34 5.73
N LYS A 297 19.86 -18.25 6.63
CA LYS A 297 20.44 -19.57 6.28
C LYS A 297 19.46 -20.46 5.52
N LYS A 298 18.15 -20.35 5.78
CA LYS A 298 17.11 -21.09 5.06
C LYS A 298 16.78 -20.53 3.67
N GLY A 299 17.48 -19.49 3.21
CA GLY A 299 17.22 -18.87 1.91
C GLY A 299 16.01 -17.96 1.87
N CYS A 300 15.44 -17.57 3.03
CA CYS A 300 14.43 -16.52 3.07
C CYS A 300 15.09 -15.16 2.91
N VAL A 301 14.97 -14.55 1.73
CA VAL A 301 15.45 -13.18 1.47
C VAL A 301 14.64 -12.21 2.35
N PRO A 302 15.26 -11.50 3.32
CA PRO A 302 14.52 -10.61 4.20
C PRO A 302 13.97 -9.42 3.41
N ASN A 303 12.68 -9.11 3.60
CA ASN A 303 12.07 -7.92 3.02
C ASN A 303 12.20 -6.71 3.96
N LEU A 304 11.69 -5.55 3.53
CA LEU A 304 11.68 -4.30 4.30
C LEU A 304 11.09 -4.47 5.71
N ILE A 305 10.01 -5.26 5.85
CA ILE A 305 9.35 -5.50 7.14
C ILE A 305 10.27 -6.31 8.07
N ALA A 306 10.94 -7.33 7.56
CA ALA A 306 11.85 -8.16 8.34
C ALA A 306 13.07 -7.36 8.82
N TYR A 307 13.69 -6.56 7.94
CA TYR A 307 14.79 -5.67 8.31
C TYR A 307 14.35 -4.63 9.35
N ASN A 308 13.23 -3.94 9.13
CA ASN A 308 12.73 -2.94 10.07
C ASN A 308 12.39 -3.56 11.44
N THR A 309 11.83 -4.76 11.46
CA THR A 309 11.53 -5.49 12.70
C THR A 309 12.81 -5.84 13.45
N MET A 310 13.85 -6.26 12.73
CA MET A 310 15.15 -6.60 13.30
C MET A 310 15.88 -5.36 13.83
N ILE A 311 15.96 -4.29 13.05
CA ILE A 311 16.57 -3.01 13.43
C ILE A 311 15.85 -2.42 14.65
N HIS A 312 14.51 -2.44 14.67
CA HIS A 312 13.73 -1.98 15.82
C HIS A 312 13.96 -2.84 17.07
N ALA A 313 14.08 -4.16 16.92
CA ALA A 313 14.41 -5.05 18.05
C ALA A 313 15.80 -4.74 18.61
N LEU A 314 16.80 -4.50 17.75
CA LEU A 314 18.16 -4.13 18.14
C LEU A 314 18.22 -2.75 18.82
N ALA A 315 17.54 -1.76 18.23
CA ALA A 315 17.40 -0.40 18.78
C ALA A 315 16.83 -0.41 20.20
N LYS A 316 15.72 -1.13 20.41
CA LYS A 316 15.08 -1.27 21.72
C LYS A 316 15.99 -1.93 22.77
N ASN A 317 16.90 -2.80 22.32
CA ASN A 317 17.87 -3.49 23.16
C ASN A 317 19.23 -2.79 23.23
N ARG A 318 19.31 -1.52 22.79
CA ARG A 318 20.52 -0.67 22.89
C ARG A 318 21.74 -1.25 22.14
N MET A 319 21.50 -2.04 21.09
CA MET A 319 22.57 -2.71 20.31
C MET A 319 22.91 -1.92 19.04
N VAL A 320 23.44 -0.70 19.20
CA VAL A 320 23.69 0.25 18.08
C VAL A 320 24.56 -0.35 16.97
N ASP A 321 25.68 -0.99 17.30
CA ASP A 321 26.61 -1.56 16.30
C ASP A 321 25.93 -2.59 15.39
N LYS A 322 25.13 -3.47 16.00
CA LYS A 322 24.39 -4.49 15.25
C LYS A 322 23.25 -3.85 14.45
N SER A 323 22.61 -2.80 14.95
CA SER A 323 21.60 -2.05 14.19
C SER A 323 22.18 -1.45 12.90
N ILE A 324 23.34 -0.80 13.01
CA ILE A 324 24.04 -0.22 11.84
C ILE A 324 24.47 -1.34 10.89
N PHE A 325 25.01 -2.45 11.39
CA PHE A 325 25.38 -3.59 10.55
C PHE A 325 24.19 -4.17 9.77
N VAL A 326 23.05 -4.38 10.43
CA VAL A 326 21.83 -4.89 9.76
C VAL A 326 21.28 -3.87 8.77
N PHE A 327 21.38 -2.57 9.07
CA PHE A 327 21.02 -1.51 8.14
C PHE A 327 21.93 -1.52 6.89
N SER A 328 23.24 -1.66 7.04
CA SER A 328 24.16 -1.81 5.89
C SER A 328 23.83 -3.04 5.07
N LYS A 329 23.55 -4.19 5.71
CA LYS A 329 23.11 -5.41 5.03
C LYS A 329 21.79 -5.25 4.28
N MET A 330 20.87 -4.45 4.80
CA MET A 330 19.62 -4.12 4.12
C MET A 330 19.89 -3.39 2.79
N VAL A 331 20.78 -2.39 2.81
CA VAL A 331 21.17 -1.63 1.62
C VAL A 331 21.97 -2.47 0.62
N GLU A 332 22.90 -3.30 1.10
CA GLU A 332 23.68 -4.23 0.26
C GLU A 332 22.79 -5.23 -0.49
N ASN A 333 21.67 -5.65 0.11
CA ASN A 333 20.69 -6.54 -0.50
C ASN A 333 19.62 -5.79 -1.32
N ASP A 334 19.91 -4.56 -1.76
CA ASP A 334 19.02 -3.70 -2.56
C ASP A 334 17.63 -3.44 -1.94
N CYS A 335 17.52 -3.54 -0.61
CA CYS A 335 16.29 -3.23 0.12
C CYS A 335 16.29 -1.75 0.53
N GLN A 336 15.42 -0.94 -0.06
CA GLN A 336 15.39 0.51 0.15
C GLN A 336 14.93 0.89 1.57
N PRO A 337 15.74 1.63 2.35
CA PRO A 337 15.30 2.20 3.62
C PRO A 337 14.21 3.25 3.44
N ASN A 338 13.22 3.22 4.32
CA ASN A 338 12.14 4.21 4.36
C ASN A 338 12.27 5.15 5.56
N GLU A 339 11.41 6.16 5.65
CA GLU A 339 11.37 7.12 6.77
C GLU A 339 11.34 6.42 8.15
N PHE A 340 10.53 5.36 8.29
CA PHE A 340 10.48 4.57 9.53
C PHE A 340 11.83 3.94 9.88
N THR A 341 12.56 3.42 8.88
CA THR A 341 13.89 2.82 9.08
C THR A 341 14.84 3.85 9.69
N TYR A 342 14.87 5.05 9.12
CA TYR A 342 15.70 6.15 9.60
C TYR A 342 15.27 6.68 10.96
N SER A 343 13.96 6.77 11.23
CA SER A 343 13.44 7.16 12.55
C SER A 343 13.96 6.22 13.63
N VAL A 344 13.86 4.90 13.40
CA VAL A 344 14.32 3.89 14.36
C VAL A 344 15.83 3.98 14.58
N MET A 345 16.61 4.24 13.53
CA MET A 345 18.06 4.44 13.65
C MET A 345 18.41 5.71 14.43
N ILE A 346 17.74 6.84 14.16
CA ILE A 346 17.92 8.09 14.92
C ILE A 346 17.55 7.87 16.39
N ASP A 347 16.40 7.27 16.66
CA ASP A 347 15.94 7.02 18.03
C ASP A 347 16.94 6.13 18.79
N ALA A 348 17.47 5.09 18.14
CA ALA A 348 18.50 4.22 18.72
C ALA A 348 19.78 4.99 19.06
N LEU A 349 20.27 5.81 18.13
CA LEU A 349 21.49 6.60 18.31
C LEU A 349 21.31 7.71 19.36
N ALA A 350 20.14 8.35 19.39
CA ALA A 350 19.81 9.40 20.34
C ALA A 350 19.72 8.86 21.78
N MET A 351 19.08 7.69 21.97
CA MET A 351 18.97 7.06 23.29
C MET A 351 20.33 6.70 23.92
N GLU A 352 21.29 6.30 23.10
CA GLU A 352 22.65 5.94 23.54
C GLU A 352 23.63 7.13 23.48
N GLY A 353 23.18 8.31 23.06
CA GLY A 353 24.03 9.50 22.93
C GLY A 353 25.12 9.38 21.85
N GLN A 354 24.94 8.48 20.88
CA GLN A 354 25.91 8.19 19.81
C GLN A 354 25.50 8.80 18.46
N LEU A 355 24.78 9.92 18.45
CA LEU A 355 24.29 10.56 17.21
C LEU A 355 25.40 10.95 16.22
N GLY A 356 26.64 11.11 16.67
CA GLY A 356 27.79 11.31 15.77
C GLY A 356 28.02 10.16 14.78
N ARG A 357 27.48 8.96 15.05
CA ARG A 357 27.54 7.81 14.13
C ARG A 357 26.43 7.79 13.09
N LEU A 358 25.54 8.78 13.08
CA LEU A 358 24.51 8.90 12.05
C LEU A 358 25.14 9.03 10.64
N ASP A 359 26.36 9.57 10.54
CA ASP A 359 27.10 9.62 9.28
C ASP A 359 27.38 8.23 8.71
N GLU A 360 27.65 7.22 9.54
CA GLU A 360 27.83 5.82 9.08
C GLU A 360 26.55 5.31 8.39
N VAL A 361 25.39 5.64 8.94
CA VAL A 361 24.07 5.25 8.40
C VAL A 361 23.78 5.97 7.09
N VAL A 362 24.08 7.27 7.02
CA VAL A 362 23.88 8.10 5.82
C VAL A 362 24.83 7.70 4.69
N GLU A 363 26.07 7.35 5.02
CA GLU A 363 27.06 6.87 4.04
C GLU A 363 26.69 5.48 3.53
N ALA A 364 26.27 4.57 4.41
CA ALA A 364 25.78 3.26 4.02
C ALA A 364 24.56 3.35 3.10
N SER A 365 23.67 4.33 3.29
CA SER A 365 22.49 4.53 2.46
C SER A 365 22.70 5.39 1.22
N GLY A 366 23.95 5.73 0.87
CA GLY A 366 24.27 6.68 -0.20
C GLY A 366 23.53 6.46 -1.53
N LYS A 367 23.30 5.21 -1.94
CA LYS A 367 22.51 4.85 -3.16
C LYS A 367 21.07 5.40 -3.14
N TYR A 368 20.47 5.51 -1.97
CA TYR A 368 19.06 5.90 -1.78
C TYR A 368 18.90 7.32 -1.23
N MET A 369 19.99 7.97 -0.81
CA MET A 369 19.96 9.33 -0.26
C MET A 369 19.49 10.34 -1.31
N ASN A 370 18.42 11.06 -0.97
CA ASN A 370 17.84 12.10 -1.79
C ASN A 370 17.40 13.28 -0.91
N LYS A 371 17.03 14.39 -1.56
CA LYS A 371 16.58 15.62 -0.87
C LYS A 371 15.45 15.38 0.15
N SER A 372 14.52 14.45 -0.12
CA SER A 372 13.38 14.17 0.75
C SER A 372 13.81 13.44 2.02
N ILE A 373 14.74 12.50 1.90
CA ILE A 373 15.28 11.76 3.06
C ILE A 373 16.11 12.69 3.93
N TYR A 374 16.98 13.53 3.34
CA TYR A 374 17.72 14.54 4.10
C TYR A 374 16.78 15.50 4.83
N ALA A 375 15.73 15.99 4.16
CA ALA A 375 14.72 16.85 4.77
C ALA A 375 14.02 16.16 5.96
N TYR A 376 13.68 14.87 5.80
CA TYR A 376 13.08 14.07 6.87
C TYR A 376 14.02 13.90 8.07
N LEU A 377 15.28 13.53 7.84
CA LEU A 377 16.29 13.35 8.88
C LEU A 377 16.52 14.66 9.66
N VAL A 378 16.72 15.77 8.94
CA VAL A 378 16.87 17.10 9.53
C VAL A 378 15.65 17.44 10.39
N LYS A 379 14.44 17.32 9.85
CA LYS A 379 13.20 17.59 10.60
C LYS A 379 13.04 16.72 11.83
N THR A 380 13.47 15.46 11.77
CA THR A 380 13.37 14.52 12.91
C THR A 380 14.37 14.89 14.00
N LEU A 381 15.63 15.16 13.66
CA LEU A 381 16.65 15.63 14.60
C LEU A 381 16.29 16.97 15.23
N SER A 382 15.72 17.89 14.43
CA SER A 382 15.16 19.17 14.88
C SER A 382 14.12 19.00 15.98
N LYS A 383 13.17 18.08 15.79
CA LYS A 383 12.12 17.78 16.79
C LYS A 383 12.69 17.16 18.07
N LEU A 384 13.76 16.38 17.96
CA LEU A 384 14.43 15.77 19.11
C LEU A 384 15.37 16.75 19.85
N GLY A 385 15.56 17.98 19.32
CA GLY A 385 16.40 19.00 19.93
C GLY A 385 17.90 18.90 19.63
N HIS A 386 18.30 18.02 18.70
CA HIS A 386 19.69 17.80 18.31
C HIS A 386 20.13 18.76 17.21
N ALA A 387 20.24 20.05 17.57
CA ALA A 387 20.47 21.14 16.63
C ALA A 387 21.82 21.05 15.88
N SER A 388 22.88 20.59 16.53
CA SER A 388 24.23 20.54 15.94
C SER A 388 24.33 19.48 14.85
N GLU A 389 23.80 18.28 15.11
CA GLU A 389 23.79 17.14 14.19
C GLU A 389 22.84 17.39 13.03
N ALA A 390 21.67 17.97 13.31
CA ALA A 390 20.75 18.41 12.28
C ALA A 390 21.43 19.42 11.33
N HIS A 391 22.17 20.40 11.89
CA HIS A 391 22.91 21.39 11.10
C HIS A 391 24.01 20.76 10.26
N HIS A 392 24.80 19.85 10.83
CA HIS A 392 25.83 19.11 10.10
C HIS A 392 25.26 18.36 8.90
N LEU A 393 24.17 17.62 9.11
CA LEU A 393 23.49 16.86 8.05
C LEU A 393 22.91 17.79 6.97
N PHE A 394 22.37 18.93 7.38
CA PHE A 394 21.90 19.96 6.46
C PHE A 394 23.04 20.52 5.60
N CYS A 395 24.23 20.78 6.16
CA CYS A 395 25.40 21.19 5.39
C CYS A 395 25.86 20.11 4.38
N LYS A 396 25.78 18.83 4.75
CA LYS A 396 26.06 17.69 3.86
C LYS A 396 25.06 17.64 2.70
N MET A 397 23.77 17.87 2.97
CA MET A 397 22.75 18.02 1.94
C MET A 397 23.02 19.25 1.04
N TRP A 398 23.42 20.38 1.64
CA TRP A 398 23.65 21.66 0.94
C TRP A 398 24.83 21.58 -0.04
N SER A 399 25.90 20.87 0.33
CA SER A 399 27.08 20.70 -0.52
C SER A 399 26.85 19.69 -1.65
N SER A 400 26.05 18.65 -1.43
CA SER A 400 25.86 17.54 -2.38
C SER A 400 24.77 17.75 -3.44
N HIS A 401 23.77 18.61 -3.19
CA HIS A 401 22.64 18.79 -4.11
C HIS A 401 22.57 20.18 -4.75
N GLU A 402 22.25 20.24 -6.05
CA GLU A 402 22.16 21.50 -6.83
C GLU A 402 20.99 22.41 -6.40
N LYS A 403 19.90 21.85 -5.86
CA LYS A 403 18.70 22.59 -5.41
C LYS A 403 18.35 22.20 -3.97
N GLY A 404 18.09 23.19 -3.13
CA GLY A 404 17.72 22.98 -1.72
C GLY A 404 16.23 22.67 -1.53
N ASP A 405 15.89 22.02 -0.41
CA ASP A 405 14.51 21.78 0.02
C ASP A 405 14.04 22.86 1.02
N ARG A 406 12.92 23.54 0.71
CA ARG A 406 12.37 24.63 1.55
C ARG A 406 11.94 24.14 2.93
N GLY A 407 11.39 22.93 3.04
CA GLY A 407 10.92 22.37 4.30
C GLY A 407 12.06 22.01 5.26
N ALA A 408 13.13 21.41 4.73
CA ALA A 408 14.37 21.16 5.44
C ALA A 408 15.00 22.46 5.96
N TYR A 409 15.02 23.48 5.09
CA TYR A 409 15.55 24.79 5.40
C TYR A 409 14.79 25.47 6.54
N MET A 410 13.45 25.55 6.45
CA MET A 410 12.59 26.12 7.50
C MET A 410 12.79 25.40 8.83
N SER A 411 12.80 24.07 8.82
CA SER A 411 12.99 23.25 10.03
C SER A 411 14.37 23.52 10.65
N MET A 412 15.41 23.66 9.82
CA MET A 412 16.76 23.98 10.28
C MET A 412 16.84 25.37 10.89
N LEU A 413 16.28 26.37 10.22
CA LEU A 413 16.25 27.75 10.71
C LEU A 413 15.54 27.84 12.07
N GLU A 414 14.41 27.15 12.22
CA GLU A 414 13.66 27.07 13.48
C GLU A 414 14.49 26.44 14.59
N THR A 415 15.20 25.37 14.27
CA THR A 415 16.03 24.64 15.24
C THR A 415 17.20 25.47 15.73
N LEU A 416 17.91 26.14 14.82
CA LEU A 416 19.02 27.03 15.18
C LEU A 416 18.54 28.21 16.01
N CYS A 417 17.40 28.80 15.64
CA CYS A 417 16.76 29.88 16.39
C CYS A 417 16.35 29.47 17.80
N ASN A 418 15.74 28.29 17.95
CA ASN A 418 15.33 27.75 19.25
C ASN A 418 16.53 27.34 20.12
N ALA A 419 17.62 26.86 19.51
CA ALA A 419 18.88 26.54 20.19
C ALA A 419 19.71 27.80 20.55
N GLY A 420 19.28 28.99 20.13
CA GLY A 420 19.99 30.26 20.37
C GLY A 420 21.27 30.43 19.53
N LYS A 421 21.48 29.59 18.52
CA LYS A 421 22.63 29.66 17.59
C LYS A 421 22.37 30.68 16.47
N THR A 422 22.22 31.94 16.85
CA THR A 422 21.78 33.02 15.95
C THR A 422 22.77 33.34 14.84
N SER A 423 24.08 33.15 15.07
CA SER A 423 25.11 33.34 14.03
C SER A 423 24.98 32.35 12.87
N GLU A 424 24.75 31.07 13.18
CA GLU A 424 24.54 30.01 12.18
C GLU A 424 23.21 30.23 11.45
N ALA A 425 22.16 30.67 12.16
CA ALA A 425 20.87 31.00 11.57
C ALA A 425 20.95 32.17 10.57
N LEU A 426 21.74 33.21 10.89
CA LEU A 426 21.97 34.36 9.99
C LEU A 426 22.79 33.96 8.76
N ASP A 427 23.86 33.20 8.94
CA ASP A 427 24.66 32.69 7.82
C ASP A 427 23.82 31.83 6.86
N LEU A 428 22.94 31.00 7.43
CA LEU A 428 22.01 30.19 6.67
C LEU A 428 21.03 31.06 5.86
N LEU A 429 20.44 32.09 6.47
CA LEU A 429 19.54 33.04 5.83
C LEU A 429 20.20 33.81 4.68
N ASN A 430 21.47 34.16 4.81
CA ASN A 430 22.19 34.86 3.75
C ASN A 430 22.52 33.96 2.55
N LYS A 431 22.78 32.68 2.79
CA LYS A 431 23.16 31.71 1.76
C LYS A 431 21.97 31.10 1.01
N ILE A 432 20.75 31.28 1.49
CA ILE A 432 19.54 30.64 0.95
C ILE A 432 19.35 30.82 -0.57
N HIS A 433 19.75 31.98 -1.11
CA HIS A 433 19.64 32.33 -2.52
C HIS A 433 20.60 31.54 -3.42
N GLU A 434 21.73 31.06 -2.91
CA GLU A 434 22.73 30.30 -3.67
C GLU A 434 22.15 29.00 -4.25
N LYS A 435 21.09 28.45 -3.62
CA LYS A 435 20.43 27.21 -4.03
C LYS A 435 19.04 27.43 -4.64
N GLY A 436 18.70 28.68 -5.00
CA GLY A 436 17.46 29.03 -5.69
C GLY A 436 16.20 28.95 -4.82
N ILE A 437 16.33 29.01 -3.49
CA ILE A 437 15.19 29.14 -2.57
C ILE A 437 14.90 30.63 -2.34
N THR A 438 13.63 31.02 -2.43
CA THR A 438 13.19 32.39 -2.12
C THR A 438 13.00 32.56 -0.62
N THR A 439 13.52 33.65 -0.08
CA THR A 439 13.22 34.10 1.29
C THR A 439 11.77 34.55 1.41
N ASP A 440 11.20 34.40 2.60
CA ASP A 440 9.89 34.95 2.94
C ASP A 440 9.94 35.67 4.29
N THR A 441 8.90 36.44 4.57
CA THR A 441 8.76 37.20 5.82
C THR A 441 8.77 36.31 7.07
N VAL A 442 8.31 35.06 6.96
CA VAL A 442 8.27 34.10 8.09
C VAL A 442 9.67 33.68 8.53
N MET A 443 10.57 33.41 7.57
CA MET A 443 11.97 33.08 7.85
C MET A 443 12.68 34.24 8.58
N TYR A 444 12.46 35.48 8.13
CA TYR A 444 12.99 36.67 8.78
C TYR A 444 12.45 36.84 10.21
N ASN A 445 11.13 36.72 10.39
CA ASN A 445 10.46 36.82 11.69
C ASN A 445 10.96 35.79 12.71
N MET A 446 11.29 34.58 12.24
CA MET A 446 11.86 33.53 13.08
C MET A 446 13.22 33.93 13.66
N VAL A 447 14.12 34.47 12.82
CA VAL A 447 15.44 34.94 13.24
C VAL A 447 15.33 36.19 14.11
N PHE A 448 14.46 37.15 13.77
CA PHE A 448 14.20 38.33 14.61
C PHE A 448 13.74 37.96 16.01
N SER A 449 12.84 36.99 16.13
CA SER A 449 12.33 36.53 17.43
C SER A 449 13.46 35.94 18.29
N ALA A 450 14.34 35.14 17.69
CA ALA A 450 15.51 34.56 18.37
C ALA A 450 16.53 35.63 18.80
N LEU A 451 16.91 36.54 17.88
CA LEU A 451 17.81 37.66 18.18
C LEU A 451 17.26 38.56 19.28
N GLY A 452 15.97 38.84 19.23
CA GLY A 452 15.28 39.66 20.24
C GLY A 452 15.24 39.01 21.62
N LYS A 453 15.11 37.67 21.70
CA LYS A 453 15.21 36.93 22.97
C LYS A 453 16.61 37.03 23.59
N LEU A 454 17.65 37.01 22.77
CA LEU A 454 19.05 37.11 23.21
C LEU A 454 19.57 38.55 23.32
N LYS A 455 18.72 39.56 23.07
CA LYS A 455 19.07 41.00 23.08
C LYS A 455 20.24 41.37 22.15
N GLN A 456 20.38 40.66 21.04
CA GLN A 456 21.46 40.87 20.06
C GLN A 456 21.10 41.97 19.05
N VAL A 457 20.98 43.22 19.54
CA VAL A 457 20.45 44.36 18.76
C VAL A 457 21.19 44.64 17.46
N SER A 458 22.52 44.56 17.46
CA SER A 458 23.34 44.89 16.28
C SER A 458 22.95 44.06 15.05
N TYR A 459 22.64 42.79 15.27
CA TYR A 459 22.21 41.87 14.21
C TYR A 459 20.76 42.09 13.79
N ILE A 460 19.88 42.56 14.70
CA ILE A 460 18.49 42.89 14.38
C ILE A 460 18.43 44.03 13.36
N TYR A 461 19.22 45.09 13.58
CA TYR A 461 19.25 46.23 12.65
C TYR A 461 19.77 45.82 11.27
N ALA A 462 20.89 45.10 11.22
CA ALA A 462 21.46 44.62 9.96
C ALA A 462 20.49 43.72 9.18
N LEU A 463 19.78 42.83 9.89
CA LEU A 463 18.82 41.92 9.29
C LEU A 463 17.56 42.64 8.77
N TYR A 464 17.13 43.71 9.43
CA TYR A 464 15.99 44.53 8.99
C TYR A 464 16.30 45.31 7.71
N GLU A 465 17.48 45.92 7.62
CA GLU A 465 17.94 46.57 6.39
C GLU A 465 18.08 45.56 5.24
N GLN A 466 18.57 44.35 5.53
CA GLN A 466 18.65 43.28 4.54
C GLN A 466 17.26 42.85 4.04
N MET A 467 16.28 42.67 4.94
CA MET A 467 14.91 42.35 4.55
C MET A 467 14.32 43.40 3.59
N LYS A 468 14.57 44.69 3.85
CA LYS A 468 14.17 45.80 2.97
C LYS A 468 14.88 45.74 1.61
N HIS A 469 16.18 45.46 1.61
CA HIS A 469 16.98 45.32 0.39
C HIS A 469 16.54 44.13 -0.48
N ASP A 470 16.11 43.03 0.14
CA ASP A 470 15.56 41.86 -0.54
C ASP A 470 14.16 42.11 -1.16
N GLY A 471 13.59 43.31 -0.94
CA GLY A 471 12.30 43.71 -1.50
C GLY A 471 11.09 43.09 -0.78
N LEU A 472 11.28 42.56 0.45
CA LEU A 472 10.20 42.03 1.27
C LEU A 472 9.59 43.15 2.13
N SER A 473 8.27 43.29 2.07
CA SER A 473 7.56 44.25 2.93
C SER A 473 7.40 43.69 4.36
N PRO A 474 7.78 44.46 5.40
CA PRO A 474 7.47 44.09 6.77
C PRO A 474 5.96 43.98 6.99
N ASP A 475 5.52 42.89 7.62
CA ASP A 475 4.13 42.70 8.05
C ASP A 475 3.92 43.14 9.50
N ILE A 476 2.66 43.15 9.95
CA ILE A 476 2.29 43.51 11.34
C ILE A 476 3.08 42.66 12.36
N PHE A 477 3.32 41.39 12.04
CA PHE A 477 4.05 40.48 12.92
C PHE A 477 5.54 40.86 13.03
N THR A 478 6.14 41.29 11.92
CA THR A 478 7.53 41.79 11.83
C THR A 478 7.69 43.01 12.75
N TYR A 479 6.83 44.02 12.61
CA TYR A 479 6.88 45.22 13.45
C TYR A 479 6.68 44.88 14.94
N ASN A 480 5.72 44.02 15.27
CA ASN A 480 5.49 43.58 16.64
C ASN A 480 6.71 42.90 17.27
N ILE A 481 7.39 42.02 16.52
CA ILE A 481 8.63 41.37 16.98
C ILE A 481 9.72 42.42 17.19
N LEU A 482 9.92 43.33 16.22
CA LEU A 482 10.97 44.33 16.28
C LEU A 482 10.76 45.29 17.44
N ILE A 483 9.58 45.90 17.60
CA ILE A 483 9.23 46.81 18.71
C ILE A 483 9.46 46.12 20.06
N SER A 484 8.99 44.88 20.20
CA SER A 484 9.20 44.09 21.42
C SER A 484 10.68 43.74 21.66
N SER A 485 11.45 43.48 20.60
CA SER A 485 12.88 43.16 20.68
C SER A 485 13.73 44.38 21.10
N PHE A 486 13.52 45.54 20.47
CA PHE A 486 14.19 46.79 20.83
C PHE A 486 13.79 47.26 22.24
N GLY A 487 12.52 47.08 22.61
CA GLY A 487 12.05 47.38 23.96
C GLY A 487 12.71 46.52 25.04
N ARG A 488 12.91 45.22 24.79
CA ARG A 488 13.66 44.34 25.71
C ARG A 488 15.14 44.70 25.82
N ALA A 489 15.70 45.31 24.79
CA ALA A 489 17.07 45.81 24.77
C ALA A 489 17.22 47.22 25.36
N GLY A 490 16.12 47.90 25.70
CA GLY A 490 16.13 49.26 26.27
C GLY A 490 16.32 50.38 25.23
N LEU A 491 16.22 50.08 23.94
CA LEU A 491 16.38 51.05 22.86
C LEU A 491 15.01 51.60 22.42
N ILE A 492 14.44 52.44 23.28
CA ILE A 492 13.08 52.98 23.13
C ILE A 492 12.95 53.81 21.86
N ASP A 493 13.93 54.66 21.56
CA ASP A 493 13.88 55.55 20.40
C ASP A 493 13.72 54.78 19.09
N LYS A 494 14.39 53.63 18.97
CA LYS A 494 14.22 52.73 17.82
C LYS A 494 12.88 52.04 17.77
N ALA A 495 12.32 51.68 18.93
CA ALA A 495 10.97 51.14 18.99
C ALA A 495 9.92 52.19 18.57
N ARG A 496 10.15 53.46 18.89
CA ARG A 496 9.31 54.61 18.47
C ARG A 496 9.40 54.84 16.97
N GLU A 497 10.62 54.95 16.43
CA GLU A 497 10.85 55.10 14.98
C GLU A 497 10.13 54.01 14.17
N LEU A 498 10.18 52.75 14.62
CA LEU A 498 9.51 51.64 13.93
C LEU A 498 7.98 51.70 14.02
N PHE A 499 7.44 52.21 15.12
CA PHE A 499 6.00 52.41 15.27
C PHE A 499 5.51 53.52 14.34
N GLU A 500 6.23 54.64 14.27
CA GLU A 500 5.95 55.74 13.35
C GLU A 500 6.10 55.30 11.88
N GLU A 501 7.12 54.49 11.55
CA GLU A 501 7.28 53.88 10.23
C GLU A 501 6.08 52.98 9.87
N MET A 502 5.60 52.17 10.82
CA MET A 502 4.42 51.33 10.63
C MET A 502 3.18 52.17 10.35
N GLU A 503 2.94 53.25 11.11
CA GLU A 503 1.82 54.18 10.91
C GLU A 503 1.84 54.88 9.53
N GLY A 504 3.03 55.18 9.02
CA GLY A 504 3.22 55.75 7.69
C GLY A 504 3.13 54.73 6.54
N SER A 505 3.08 53.43 6.85
CA SER A 505 3.02 52.34 5.88
C SER A 505 1.60 51.84 5.62
N GLU A 506 1.42 50.89 4.70
CA GLU A 506 0.13 50.23 4.50
C GLU A 506 -0.30 49.33 5.70
N CYS A 507 0.62 49.00 6.61
CA CYS A 507 0.37 48.14 7.77
C CYS A 507 -0.08 48.96 8.98
N LYS A 508 -1.39 49.04 9.25
CA LYS A 508 -1.91 49.77 10.42
C LYS A 508 -1.61 49.06 11.74
N PRO A 509 -1.19 49.78 12.80
CA PRO A 509 -1.00 49.21 14.13
C PRO A 509 -2.26 48.52 14.67
N ASP A 510 -2.07 47.34 15.25
CA ASP A 510 -3.12 46.55 15.92
C ASP A 510 -2.98 46.58 17.45
N ILE A 511 -3.89 45.88 18.15
CA ILE A 511 -3.89 45.80 19.62
C ILE A 511 -2.54 45.28 20.15
N ILE A 512 -1.94 44.29 19.48
CA ILE A 512 -0.66 43.69 19.86
C ILE A 512 0.49 44.69 19.69
N THR A 513 0.43 45.52 18.64
CA THR A 513 1.42 46.57 18.36
C THR A 513 1.43 47.60 19.49
N TYR A 514 0.27 48.16 19.83
CA TYR A 514 0.12 49.09 20.94
C TYR A 514 0.56 48.47 22.27
N ASN A 515 0.14 47.23 22.55
CA ASN A 515 0.57 46.52 23.76
C ASN A 515 2.09 46.35 23.83
N SER A 516 2.74 46.05 22.71
CA SER A 516 4.20 45.89 22.63
C SER A 516 4.93 47.21 22.88
N LEU A 517 4.45 48.32 22.31
CA LEU A 517 5.00 49.66 22.52
C LEU A 517 4.77 50.15 23.96
N ILE A 518 3.55 50.00 24.49
CA ILE A 518 3.20 50.35 25.87
C ILE A 518 4.06 49.57 26.88
N ASN A 519 4.29 48.27 26.65
CA ASN A 519 5.17 47.46 27.48
C ASN A 519 6.64 47.93 27.39
N CYS A 520 7.10 48.31 26.20
CA CYS A 520 8.44 48.87 25.97
C CYS A 520 8.64 50.16 26.77
N LEU A 521 7.76 51.15 26.57
CA LEU A 521 7.80 52.45 27.24
C LEU A 521 7.67 52.29 28.76
N GLY A 522 6.70 51.49 29.20
CA GLY A 522 6.42 51.30 30.61
C GLY A 522 7.53 50.58 31.39
N LYS A 523 8.25 49.62 30.78
CA LYS A 523 9.42 48.97 31.41
C LYS A 523 10.63 49.87 31.52
N ASN A 524 10.76 50.84 30.62
CA ASN A 524 11.91 51.73 30.58
C ASN A 524 11.67 53.07 31.31
N GLY A 525 10.46 53.30 31.81
CA GLY A 525 10.14 54.39 32.75
C GLY A 525 9.28 55.52 32.16
N ASP A 526 9.02 55.51 30.86
CA ASP A 526 8.26 56.54 30.15
C ASP A 526 6.75 56.31 30.25
N LEU A 527 6.24 56.32 31.49
CA LEU A 527 4.85 55.99 31.80
C LEU A 527 3.83 56.95 31.20
N ASP A 528 4.18 58.23 31.07
CA ASP A 528 3.26 59.25 30.59
C ASP A 528 3.01 59.07 29.08
N GLU A 529 4.05 58.74 28.32
CA GLU A 529 3.97 58.37 26.89
C GLU A 529 3.25 57.03 26.70
N ALA A 530 3.51 56.04 27.58
CA ALA A 530 2.77 54.77 27.57
C ALA A 530 1.26 54.97 27.79
N HIS A 531 0.87 55.90 28.68
CA HIS A 531 -0.54 56.22 28.91
C HIS A 531 -1.15 57.03 27.76
N MET A 532 -0.36 57.89 27.10
CA MET A 532 -0.78 58.62 25.91
C MET A 532 -1.15 57.65 24.78
N HIS A 533 -0.29 56.69 24.45
CA HIS A 533 -0.58 55.68 23.42
C HIS A 533 -1.75 54.75 23.80
N PHE A 534 -1.99 54.51 25.10
CA PHE A 534 -3.20 53.83 25.56
C PHE A 534 -4.48 54.61 25.25
N LYS A 535 -4.45 55.95 25.40
CA LYS A 535 -5.58 56.81 25.05
C LYS A 535 -5.77 56.89 23.54
N GLU A 536 -4.68 57.06 22.80
CA GLU A 536 -4.66 57.07 21.34
C GLU A 536 -5.25 55.77 20.74
N MET A 537 -4.90 54.62 21.31
CA MET A 537 -5.49 53.32 20.96
C MET A 537 -7.01 53.32 21.10
N GLN A 538 -7.53 53.87 22.21
CA GLN A 538 -8.97 54.00 22.46
C GLN A 538 -9.63 54.96 21.45
N GLU A 539 -8.99 56.08 21.14
CA GLU A 539 -9.48 57.08 20.18
C GLU A 539 -9.55 56.54 18.74
N LYS A 540 -8.60 55.68 18.37
CA LYS A 540 -8.58 54.97 17.08
C LYS A 540 -9.58 53.81 17.01
N GLY A 541 -10.39 53.59 18.06
CA GLY A 541 -11.42 52.56 18.11
C GLY A 541 -10.89 51.15 18.36
N LEU A 542 -9.64 51.01 18.80
CA LEU A 542 -9.08 49.72 19.23
C LEU A 542 -9.44 49.52 20.70
N ASN A 543 -10.20 48.47 21.00
CA ASN A 543 -10.62 48.16 22.37
C ASN A 543 -9.45 47.54 23.16
N PRO A 544 -9.00 48.17 24.26
CA PRO A 544 -7.95 47.60 25.09
C PRO A 544 -8.38 46.27 25.70
N ASP A 545 -7.48 45.27 25.67
CA ASP A 545 -7.75 43.94 26.19
C ASP A 545 -7.15 43.74 27.60
N VAL A 546 -7.33 42.54 28.15
CA VAL A 546 -6.80 42.18 29.49
C VAL A 546 -5.28 42.37 29.54
N VAL A 547 -4.57 42.13 28.45
CA VAL A 547 -3.10 42.27 28.37
C VAL A 547 -2.72 43.75 28.40
N THR A 548 -3.44 44.62 27.69
CA THR A 548 -3.21 46.08 27.70
C THR A 548 -3.30 46.63 29.13
N TYR A 549 -4.42 46.35 29.81
CA TYR A 549 -4.65 46.82 31.17
C TYR A 549 -3.64 46.24 32.16
N SER A 550 -3.39 44.92 32.10
CA SER A 550 -2.42 44.27 33.00
C SER A 550 -1.01 44.85 32.84
N THR A 551 -0.59 45.12 31.60
CA THR A 551 0.72 45.71 31.30
C THR A 551 0.85 47.11 31.92
N LEU A 552 -0.15 47.98 31.73
CA LEU A 552 -0.13 49.32 32.32
C LEU A 552 -0.17 49.28 33.85
N ILE A 553 -1.04 48.44 34.43
CA ILE A 553 -1.14 48.25 35.88
C ILE A 553 0.22 47.81 36.45
N GLU A 554 0.91 46.88 35.77
CA GLU A 554 2.26 46.44 36.15
C GLU A 554 3.28 47.59 36.07
N CYS A 555 3.26 48.38 35.00
CA CYS A 555 4.17 49.51 34.80
C CYS A 555 3.96 50.63 35.82
N PHE A 556 2.71 51.00 36.11
CA PHE A 556 2.36 51.97 37.17
C PHE A 556 2.71 51.44 38.55
N GLY A 557 2.52 50.14 38.80
CA GLY A 557 2.89 49.50 40.06
C GLY A 557 4.39 49.48 40.31
N LYS A 558 5.22 49.14 39.30
CA LYS A 558 6.68 49.19 39.40
C LYS A 558 7.23 50.59 39.63
N SER A 559 6.53 51.62 39.16
CA SER A 559 6.92 53.03 39.33
C SER A 559 6.29 53.69 40.55
N ASN A 560 5.73 52.90 41.48
CA ASN A 560 5.12 53.36 42.73
C ASN A 560 3.94 54.33 42.56
N LYS A 561 3.27 54.32 41.40
CA LYS A 561 2.06 55.12 41.10
C LYS A 561 0.80 54.25 41.32
N VAL A 562 0.63 53.70 42.52
CA VAL A 562 -0.41 52.70 42.85
C VAL A 562 -1.83 53.18 42.57
N GLU A 563 -2.13 54.44 42.88
CA GLU A 563 -3.46 55.02 42.67
C GLU A 563 -3.87 55.01 41.20
N MET A 564 -2.90 55.19 40.28
CA MET A 564 -3.16 55.05 38.84
C MET A 564 -3.44 53.60 38.46
N ALA A 565 -2.71 52.65 39.05
CA ALA A 565 -2.90 51.21 38.82
C ALA A 565 -4.30 50.75 39.28
N CYS A 566 -4.75 51.19 40.47
CA CYS A 566 -6.12 50.92 40.96
C CYS A 566 -7.17 51.54 40.04
N ARG A 567 -6.99 52.80 39.61
CA ARG A 567 -7.94 53.46 38.69
C ARG A 567 -8.06 52.74 37.34
N LEU A 568 -6.95 52.25 36.79
CA LEU A 568 -6.97 51.46 35.56
C LEU A 568 -7.65 50.10 35.75
N PHE A 569 -7.52 49.49 36.92
CA PHE A 569 -8.24 48.26 37.26
C PHE A 569 -9.75 48.49 37.37
N ASP A 570 -10.17 49.61 37.97
CA ASP A 570 -11.58 50.01 38.02
C ASP A 570 -12.13 50.37 36.63
N GLU A 571 -11.33 51.06 35.80
CA GLU A 571 -11.69 51.35 34.40
C GLU A 571 -11.86 50.05 33.60
N MET A 572 -10.98 49.07 33.81
CA MET A 572 -11.05 47.75 33.19
C MET A 572 -12.37 47.03 33.52
N LEU A 573 -12.76 47.03 34.80
CA LEU A 573 -14.04 46.46 35.24
C LEU A 573 -15.25 47.23 34.69
N ALA A 574 -15.21 48.56 34.72
CA ALA A 574 -16.31 49.41 34.25
C ALA A 574 -16.59 49.25 32.74
N ARG A 575 -15.55 48.93 31.95
CA ARG A 575 -15.67 48.64 30.51
C ARG A 575 -16.04 47.18 30.21
N GLY A 576 -16.26 46.34 31.22
CA GLY A 576 -16.61 44.93 31.05
C GLY A 576 -15.45 44.04 30.59
N CYS A 577 -14.21 44.49 30.75
CA CYS A 577 -13.02 43.67 30.50
C CYS A 577 -12.67 42.92 31.78
N PHE A 578 -12.90 41.61 31.83
CA PHE A 578 -12.78 40.86 33.08
C PHE A 578 -11.31 40.51 33.40
N PRO A 579 -10.79 40.89 34.60
CA PRO A 579 -9.41 40.58 34.99
C PRO A 579 -9.17 39.07 35.12
N ASN A 580 -7.96 38.64 34.75
CA ASN A 580 -7.52 37.26 34.99
C ASN A 580 -6.66 37.17 36.26
N ILE A 581 -6.25 35.96 36.63
CA ILE A 581 -5.43 35.75 37.84
C ILE A 581 -4.11 36.52 37.81
N VAL A 582 -3.51 36.72 36.63
CA VAL A 582 -2.27 37.47 36.47
C VAL A 582 -2.50 38.94 36.78
N THR A 583 -3.59 39.55 36.29
CA THR A 583 -3.96 40.94 36.60
C THR A 583 -4.15 41.15 38.10
N TYR A 584 -4.86 40.24 38.77
CA TYR A 584 -5.03 40.28 40.22
C TYR A 584 -3.70 40.12 40.96
N ASN A 585 -2.84 39.18 40.56
CA ASN A 585 -1.53 38.98 41.17
C ASN A 585 -0.63 40.22 41.03
N ILE A 586 -0.66 40.89 39.87
CA ILE A 586 0.08 42.13 39.63
C ILE A 586 -0.38 43.23 40.60
N LEU A 587 -1.70 43.42 40.73
CA LEU A 587 -2.24 44.48 41.59
C LEU A 587 -2.07 44.15 43.09
N LEU A 588 -2.20 42.88 43.48
CA LEU A 588 -1.90 42.42 44.85
C LEU A 588 -0.42 42.65 45.20
N ASP A 589 0.51 42.33 44.30
CA ASP A 589 1.95 42.58 44.50
C ASP A 589 2.25 44.09 44.57
N CYS A 590 1.54 44.90 43.80
CA CYS A 590 1.62 46.37 43.86
C CYS A 590 1.15 46.92 45.21
N LEU A 591 0.00 46.47 45.71
CA LEU A 591 -0.58 46.89 46.99
C LEU A 591 0.28 46.42 48.18
N GLU A 592 0.86 45.22 48.10
CA GLU A 592 1.81 44.68 49.08
C GLU A 592 3.06 45.56 49.20
N LYS A 593 3.71 45.84 48.07
CA LYS A 593 4.91 46.70 48.03
C LYS A 593 4.67 48.11 48.58
N CYS A 594 3.44 48.58 48.53
CA CYS A 594 3.06 49.92 48.96
C CYS A 594 2.42 49.95 50.35
N GLY A 595 2.36 48.81 51.06
CA GLY A 595 1.88 48.70 52.43
C GLY A 595 0.36 48.87 52.60
N LYS A 596 -0.41 48.81 51.50
CA LYS A 596 -1.88 48.95 51.51
C LYS A 596 -2.55 47.59 51.77
N THR A 597 -2.31 47.03 52.95
CA THR A 597 -2.72 45.67 53.32
C THR A 597 -4.24 45.46 53.29
N THR A 598 -5.02 46.44 53.73
CA THR A 598 -6.49 46.37 53.74
C THR A 598 -7.08 46.30 52.33
N GLU A 599 -6.59 47.13 51.41
CA GLU A 599 -6.98 47.12 49.99
C GLU A 599 -6.62 45.78 49.34
N ALA A 600 -5.45 45.20 49.68
CA ALA A 600 -5.02 43.91 49.16
C ALA A 600 -5.92 42.73 49.61
N PHE A 601 -6.32 42.68 50.89
CA PHE A 601 -7.24 41.64 51.37
C PHE A 601 -8.64 41.75 50.74
N ASN A 602 -9.13 42.99 50.56
CA ASN A 602 -10.39 43.22 49.85
C ASN A 602 -10.31 42.74 48.39
N LEU A 603 -9.21 43.04 47.70
CA LEU A 603 -8.98 42.60 46.32
C LEU A 603 -8.91 41.06 46.21
N TYR A 604 -8.30 40.38 47.19
CA TYR A 604 -8.31 38.91 47.25
C TYR A 604 -9.71 38.32 47.51
N ALA A 605 -10.54 38.97 48.33
CA ALA A 605 -11.93 38.58 48.52
C ALA A 605 -12.72 38.70 47.21
N THR A 606 -12.52 39.78 46.45
CA THR A 606 -13.11 39.97 45.12
C THR A 606 -12.67 38.89 44.13
N LEU A 607 -11.38 38.53 44.12
CA LEU A 607 -10.85 37.41 43.31
C LEU A 607 -11.61 36.11 43.59
N LYS A 608 -11.84 35.77 44.87
CA LYS A 608 -12.59 34.57 45.27
C LYS A 608 -14.06 34.62 44.86
N GLN A 609 -14.71 35.78 45.02
CA GLN A 609 -16.12 35.95 44.65
C GLN A 609 -16.34 35.79 43.13
N GLN A 610 -15.35 36.14 42.31
CA GLN A 610 -15.39 35.95 40.86
C GLN A 610 -15.06 34.51 40.40
N GLY A 611 -14.83 33.57 41.32
CA GLY A 611 -14.62 32.16 41.02
C GLY A 611 -13.25 31.81 40.42
N LEU A 612 -12.27 32.74 40.45
CA LEU A 612 -10.90 32.48 40.04
C LEU A 612 -10.16 31.67 41.12
N THR A 613 -9.38 30.67 40.72
CA THR A 613 -8.64 29.79 41.64
C THR A 613 -7.25 30.38 41.91
N PRO A 614 -6.91 30.78 43.15
CA PRO A 614 -5.59 31.33 43.48
C PRO A 614 -4.45 30.37 43.12
N ASP A 615 -3.36 30.89 42.56
CA ASP A 615 -2.18 30.12 42.16
C ASP A 615 -1.05 30.22 43.19
N THR A 616 0.05 29.50 42.96
CA THR A 616 1.25 29.56 43.81
C THR A 616 1.79 30.97 44.01
N ILE A 617 1.62 31.86 43.02
CA ILE A 617 2.09 33.25 43.10
C ILE A 617 1.16 34.04 44.03
N THR A 618 -0.16 33.86 43.93
CA THR A 618 -1.14 34.51 44.82
C THR A 618 -0.86 34.19 46.29
N TYR A 619 -0.66 32.91 46.63
CA TYR A 619 -0.34 32.52 48.00
C TYR A 619 1.01 33.07 48.48
N SER A 620 2.03 33.12 47.61
CA SER A 620 3.32 33.73 47.95
C SER A 620 3.23 35.25 48.22
N ILE A 621 2.29 35.96 47.57
CA ILE A 621 2.03 37.38 47.84
C ILE A 621 1.32 37.54 49.19
N LEU A 622 0.36 36.67 49.51
CA LEU A 622 -0.38 36.70 50.77
C LEU A 622 0.53 36.35 51.97
N GLU A 623 1.41 35.36 51.84
CA GLU A 623 2.42 35.05 52.86
C GLU A 623 3.35 36.25 53.13
N ARG A 624 3.71 37.02 52.10
CA ARG A 624 4.46 38.28 52.26
C ARG A 624 3.66 39.36 52.99
N LEU A 625 2.36 39.48 52.68
CA LEU A 625 1.45 40.41 53.37
C LEU A 625 1.26 40.07 54.85
N GLU A 626 1.23 38.78 55.22
CA GLU A 626 1.04 38.30 56.60
C GLU A 626 2.33 38.39 57.45
N SER A 627 3.51 38.34 56.82
CA SER A 627 4.81 38.30 57.52
C SER A 627 5.41 39.68 57.87
N GLY A 628 4.77 40.79 57.49
CA GLY A 628 5.04 42.14 58.03
C GLY A 628 6.41 42.77 57.73
N PHE A 629 7.21 42.23 56.80
CA PHE A 629 8.52 42.79 56.46
C PHE A 629 8.44 43.84 55.33
N HIS A 630 8.16 45.09 55.68
CA HIS A 630 8.28 46.22 54.75
C HIS A 630 9.75 46.38 54.29
N ARG A 631 10.04 46.15 53.01
CA ARG A 631 11.32 46.58 52.42
C ARG A 631 11.33 48.11 52.31
N ALA A 632 12.02 48.77 53.23
CA ALA A 632 12.34 50.18 53.12
C ALA A 632 13.06 50.49 51.80
N VAL A 633 12.54 51.51 51.12
CA VAL A 633 12.97 52.08 49.83
C VAL A 633 14.48 52.37 49.81
N ARG A 634 15.21 51.79 48.86
CA ARG A 634 16.49 52.37 48.39
C ARG A 634 16.19 53.35 47.26
N VAL A 635 16.20 54.63 47.61
CA VAL A 635 16.16 55.77 46.70
C VAL A 635 17.34 55.68 45.72
N HIS A 636 17.07 55.52 44.43
CA HIS A 636 18.06 55.84 43.40
C HIS A 636 18.02 57.34 43.15
N LYS A 637 19.12 58.02 43.47
CA LYS A 637 19.34 59.45 43.26
C LYS A 637 19.10 59.80 41.79
N GLN A 638 18.20 60.75 41.53
CA GLN A 638 18.16 61.51 40.28
C GLN A 638 19.47 62.27 40.11
N SER A 639 20.26 61.93 39.09
CA SER A 639 21.32 62.80 38.58
C SER A 639 20.77 63.59 37.40
N ARG A 640 20.68 64.90 37.60
CA ARG A 640 20.49 65.94 36.57
C ARG A 640 21.52 65.76 35.45
N ILE A 641 21.08 65.82 34.20
CA ILE A 641 21.93 66.18 33.07
C ILE A 641 21.71 67.67 32.82
N THR A 642 22.70 68.47 33.23
CA THR A 642 22.95 69.79 32.64
C THR A 642 24.04 69.65 31.59
N GLU A 643 23.91 70.44 30.54
CA GLU A 643 24.74 70.50 29.36
C GLU A 643 26.27 70.62 29.61
N SER A 644 26.99 70.17 28.58
CA SER A 644 28.22 70.75 28.03
C SER A 644 29.60 70.18 28.46
N ARG A 645 30.40 69.96 27.40
CA ARG A 645 31.87 70.09 27.26
C ARG A 645 32.79 68.99 27.82
N ILE A 646 33.32 68.19 26.87
CA ILE A 646 34.73 67.75 26.64
C ILE A 646 35.70 67.93 27.82
N PRO A 647 36.45 66.87 28.20
CA PRO A 647 37.89 66.91 27.90
C PRO A 647 38.53 65.58 27.43
N ARG A 648 39.69 65.81 26.82
CA ARG A 648 40.63 64.93 26.12
C ARG A 648 41.36 63.91 27.02
N MET A 649 41.87 62.89 26.32
CA MET A 649 43.19 62.22 26.44
C MET A 649 43.86 62.14 27.82
N ALA A 650 44.20 60.92 28.23
CA ALA A 650 45.55 60.63 28.72
C ALA A 650 45.94 59.18 28.37
N HIS A 651 47.09 59.07 27.73
CA HIS A 651 47.87 57.86 27.52
C HIS A 651 48.13 57.13 28.84
N LEU A 652 48.16 55.80 28.79
CA LEU A 652 49.28 55.02 29.34
C LEU A 652 49.28 53.60 28.77
N SER A 653 50.48 53.09 28.69
CA SER A 653 50.99 52.21 27.66
C SER A 653 51.51 50.91 28.28
N VAL A 654 51.66 49.90 27.40
CA VAL A 654 52.57 48.74 27.54
C VAL A 654 52.14 47.68 28.57
N SER A 655 51.80 46.47 28.10
CA SER A 655 52.81 45.40 28.01
C SER A 655 52.27 44.11 27.39
N ARG A 656 53.14 43.53 26.59
CA ARG A 656 53.09 42.28 25.84
C ARG A 656 52.79 41.07 26.74
N LYS A 657 52.14 40.06 26.16
CA LYS A 657 52.81 38.76 25.96
C LYS A 657 52.19 37.99 24.79
N ALA A 658 53.07 37.63 23.88
CA ALA A 658 52.86 36.75 22.76
C ALA A 658 52.78 35.28 23.21
N GLY A 659 52.12 34.48 22.38
CA GLY A 659 52.20 33.02 22.36
C GLY A 659 51.80 32.56 20.96
N ALA A 660 52.76 32.58 20.05
CA ALA A 660 52.65 32.10 18.68
C ALA A 660 53.11 30.64 18.59
N SER A 661 52.46 29.84 17.73
CA SER A 661 53.08 28.84 16.84
C SER A 661 52.00 28.33 15.87
N MET A 662 51.99 28.79 14.62
CA MET A 662 52.69 28.23 13.45
C MET A 662 52.10 26.92 12.92
N PHE A 663 51.43 27.01 11.76
CA PHE A 663 51.85 26.37 10.50
C PHE A 663 51.22 27.14 9.32
N GLU A 664 52.00 28.07 8.75
CA GLU A 664 51.98 28.41 7.31
C GLU A 664 52.95 27.41 6.64
N THR A 665 52.90 27.02 5.36
CA THR A 665 52.78 27.79 4.12
C THR A 665 52.69 26.76 2.97
N SER A 666 51.99 27.06 1.87
CA SER A 666 52.52 27.14 0.48
C SER A 666 51.38 26.69 -0.48
N CYS A 667 51.05 27.27 -1.62
CA CYS A 667 51.73 28.23 -2.51
C CYS A 667 50.66 28.98 -3.33
N LEU A 668 50.96 30.24 -3.65
CA LEU A 668 50.27 31.08 -4.63
C LEU A 668 51.28 31.53 -5.70
N ALA A 669 50.74 31.77 -6.90
CA ALA A 669 51.29 32.50 -8.06
C ALA A 669 51.98 31.68 -9.17
N ILE A 670 51.41 31.77 -10.38
CA ILE A 670 52.05 32.31 -11.60
C ILE A 670 50.95 32.84 -12.54
N LEU A 671 51.22 34.02 -13.11
CA LEU A 671 50.38 34.86 -13.98
C LEU A 671 50.54 34.55 -15.48
N ASN A 672 49.47 34.89 -16.23
CA ASN A 672 49.40 35.39 -17.62
C ASN A 672 49.78 34.49 -18.83
N ALA A 673 48.81 34.28 -19.75
CA ALA A 673 48.81 34.78 -21.15
C ALA A 673 47.76 34.08 -22.05
N LYS A 674 47.04 34.87 -22.88
CA LYS A 674 46.50 34.52 -24.22
C LYS A 674 47.40 35.25 -25.27
N PRO A 675 47.32 35.07 -26.62
CA PRO A 675 46.44 34.24 -27.48
C PRO A 675 47.17 33.56 -28.71
N TYR A 676 46.36 32.93 -29.60
CA TYR A 676 46.53 32.71 -31.07
C TYR A 676 47.19 31.44 -31.69
N LEU A 677 46.38 30.82 -32.58
CA LEU A 677 46.66 30.24 -33.92
C LEU A 677 47.49 28.95 -34.13
N ARG A 678 46.76 27.97 -34.70
CA ARG A 678 47.04 27.13 -35.90
C ARG A 678 47.73 25.75 -35.77
N LEU A 679 47.01 24.79 -36.37
CA LEU A 679 47.41 23.62 -37.18
C LEU A 679 47.45 22.22 -36.53
N LEU A 680 46.41 21.46 -36.94
CA LEU A 680 46.24 20.00 -37.08
C LEU A 680 47.51 19.25 -37.61
N PRO A 681 47.63 17.89 -37.52
CA PRO A 681 46.54 16.91 -37.67
C PRO A 681 46.57 15.56 -36.90
N LYS A 682 45.37 14.93 -36.90
CA LYS A 682 44.99 13.49 -37.01
C LYS A 682 45.65 12.49 -36.02
N THR A 683 44.88 11.77 -35.21
CA THR A 683 43.98 10.63 -35.53
C THR A 683 43.20 10.32 -34.23
N GLY A 684 42.01 9.74 -34.13
CA GLY A 684 41.03 9.09 -35.00
C GLY A 684 39.97 8.45 -34.07
N TYR A 685 38.74 8.28 -34.59
CA TYR A 685 37.53 7.67 -33.99
C TYR A 685 36.55 8.60 -33.24
N LYS A 686 35.57 9.07 -34.01
CA LYS A 686 34.32 9.73 -33.60
C LYS A 686 33.16 8.73 -33.64
N THR A 687 32.30 8.80 -32.64
CA THR A 687 30.85 8.55 -32.75
C THR A 687 30.16 9.91 -32.82
N GLU A 688 29.45 10.21 -33.91
CA GLU A 688 28.60 11.41 -34.04
C GLU A 688 27.24 11.02 -34.63
N THR A 689 26.18 11.30 -33.87
CA THR A 689 24.84 11.61 -34.39
C THR A 689 24.73 13.13 -34.49
N LYS A 690 24.40 13.66 -35.68
CA LYS A 690 23.98 15.05 -35.90
C LYS A 690 22.79 15.09 -36.85
N GLY A 691 21.89 16.03 -36.61
CA GLY A 691 20.79 16.37 -37.52
C GLY A 691 21.07 17.58 -38.42
N ILE A 692 20.15 17.76 -39.41
CA ILE A 692 19.61 19.01 -40.02
C ILE A 692 20.61 19.77 -40.95
N LYS A 693 20.37 20.22 -42.21
CA LYS A 693 19.23 20.50 -43.13
C LYS A 693 19.80 20.64 -44.58
N VAL A 694 18.95 20.55 -45.62
CA VAL A 694 18.69 21.57 -46.69
C VAL A 694 18.09 20.91 -47.94
N ALA A 695 17.12 21.61 -48.54
CA ALA A 695 16.20 21.22 -49.61
C ALA A 695 16.76 21.30 -51.04
N THR A 696 16.12 20.58 -51.98
CA THR A 696 15.66 21.14 -53.27
C THR A 696 14.61 20.23 -53.91
N SER A 697 13.64 20.88 -54.54
CA SER A 697 12.41 20.36 -55.12
C SER A 697 12.58 19.48 -56.37
N LYS A 698 11.82 18.39 -56.43
CA LYS A 698 11.12 17.97 -57.64
C LYS A 698 9.71 17.49 -57.27
N THR A 699 8.74 18.15 -57.87
CA THR A 699 7.33 17.84 -57.90
C THR A 699 7.08 16.45 -58.49
N SER A 700 6.49 15.57 -57.69
CA SER A 700 5.70 14.44 -58.17
C SER A 700 4.56 14.22 -57.17
N LEU A 701 3.34 14.52 -57.60
CA LEU A 701 2.12 14.27 -56.85
C LEU A 701 2.07 12.78 -56.45
N THR A 702 2.22 12.51 -55.16
CA THR A 702 1.73 11.28 -54.53
C THR A 702 1.11 11.70 -53.21
N THR A 703 -0.21 11.69 -53.17
CA THR A 703 -1.02 11.85 -51.96
C THR A 703 -0.56 10.83 -50.92
N SER A 704 0.06 11.28 -49.84
CA SER A 704 0.29 10.44 -48.65
C SER A 704 -1.06 10.16 -48.02
N PHE A 705 -1.57 8.93 -48.17
CA PHE A 705 -2.73 8.48 -47.42
C PHE A 705 -2.33 8.38 -45.94
N GLU A 706 -2.98 9.15 -45.07
CA GLU A 706 -2.91 8.92 -43.63
C GLU A 706 -3.62 7.57 -43.35
N LEU A 707 -2.86 6.59 -42.86
CA LEU A 707 -3.35 5.27 -42.48
C LEU A 707 -3.28 5.15 -40.96
N LEU A 708 -4.15 4.33 -40.36
CA LEU A 708 -4.05 3.98 -38.95
C LEU A 708 -2.80 3.13 -38.72
N ASP A 709 -2.06 3.47 -37.68
CA ASP A 709 -0.93 2.67 -37.22
C ASP A 709 -1.44 1.29 -36.78
N ALA A 710 -0.85 0.24 -37.35
CA ALA A 710 -1.20 -1.14 -37.04
C ALA A 710 0.02 -2.06 -37.16
N TYR A 711 0.05 -3.10 -36.35
CA TYR A 711 1.03 -4.19 -36.42
C TYR A 711 0.36 -5.49 -36.86
N GLU A 712 1.12 -6.41 -37.43
CA GLU A 712 0.59 -7.68 -37.95
C GLU A 712 0.31 -8.67 -36.81
N ASP A 713 -0.76 -9.47 -36.94
CA ASP A 713 -1.07 -10.57 -36.01
C ASP A 713 -0.67 -11.94 -36.58
N GLU A 714 -0.84 -12.99 -35.77
CA GLU A 714 -0.49 -14.39 -36.10
C GLU A 714 -1.44 -15.04 -37.12
N TYR A 715 -2.53 -14.36 -37.50
CA TYR A 715 -3.58 -14.84 -38.40
C TYR A 715 -3.56 -14.15 -39.77
N ASP A 716 -2.42 -13.59 -40.16
CA ASP A 716 -2.26 -12.77 -41.37
C ASP A 716 -3.19 -11.52 -41.36
N GLY A 717 -3.49 -11.01 -40.17
CA GLY A 717 -4.32 -9.85 -39.86
C GLY A 717 -3.55 -8.61 -39.46
N ALA A 718 -4.26 -7.60 -38.93
CA ALA A 718 -3.69 -6.35 -38.43
C ALA A 718 -4.36 -5.93 -37.12
N VAL A 719 -3.55 -5.48 -36.14
CA VAL A 719 -4.01 -4.94 -34.87
C VAL A 719 -3.74 -3.44 -34.86
N ILE A 720 -4.80 -2.65 -34.73
CA ILE A 720 -4.73 -1.19 -34.69
C ILE A 720 -4.16 -0.74 -33.35
N ASP A 721 -3.20 0.18 -33.39
CA ASP A 721 -2.63 0.78 -32.18
C ASP A 721 -3.66 1.72 -31.53
N SER A 722 -4.09 1.37 -30.31
CA SER A 722 -5.07 2.14 -29.55
C SER A 722 -4.55 3.48 -29.03
N GLU A 723 -3.22 3.64 -28.91
CA GLU A 723 -2.60 4.88 -28.41
C GLU A 723 -2.49 5.96 -29.51
N CYS A 724 -2.53 5.55 -30.78
CA CYS A 724 -2.42 6.45 -31.94
C CYS A 724 -3.77 6.79 -32.59
N LEU A 725 -4.90 6.50 -31.92
CA LEU A 725 -6.23 6.77 -32.49
C LEU A 725 -6.54 8.28 -32.55
N PRO A 726 -7.10 8.77 -33.67
CA PRO A 726 -7.54 10.16 -33.79
C PRO A 726 -8.58 10.54 -32.74
N SER A 727 -8.45 11.73 -32.14
CA SER A 727 -9.35 12.22 -31.09
C SER A 727 -10.75 12.62 -31.59
N SER A 728 -10.95 12.71 -32.91
CA SER A 728 -12.22 13.11 -33.54
C SER A 728 -12.86 11.94 -34.28
N ALA A 729 -14.14 11.66 -33.99
CA ALA A 729 -14.90 10.57 -34.61
C ALA A 729 -14.98 10.67 -36.14
N ASN A 730 -15.04 11.89 -36.70
CA ASN A 730 -15.09 12.10 -38.14
C ASN A 730 -13.73 11.86 -38.81
N ALA A 731 -12.64 12.29 -38.15
CA ALA A 731 -11.29 12.02 -38.63
C ALA A 731 -10.98 10.52 -38.57
N PHE A 732 -11.36 9.87 -37.46
CA PHE A 732 -11.24 8.43 -37.30
C PHE A 732 -11.98 7.64 -38.40
N ALA A 733 -13.22 8.01 -38.72
CA ALA A 733 -13.99 7.31 -39.76
C ALA A 733 -13.34 7.38 -41.15
N SER A 734 -12.85 8.56 -41.56
CA SER A 734 -12.19 8.74 -42.86
C SER A 734 -10.87 7.98 -42.98
N ILE A 735 -10.08 7.97 -41.90
CA ILE A 735 -8.80 7.24 -41.85
C ILE A 735 -9.05 5.73 -41.76
N LEU A 736 -10.08 5.30 -41.02
CA LEU A 736 -10.46 3.88 -40.90
C LEU A 736 -10.89 3.28 -42.26
N GLU A 737 -11.71 4.00 -43.04
CA GLU A 737 -12.14 3.57 -44.38
C GLU A 737 -10.94 3.40 -45.34
N SER A 738 -10.01 4.35 -45.30
CA SER A 738 -8.77 4.31 -46.08
C SER A 738 -7.87 3.15 -45.65
N SER A 739 -7.80 2.89 -44.35
CA SER A 739 -6.99 1.81 -43.76
C SER A 739 -7.54 0.43 -44.07
N LEU A 740 -8.86 0.24 -43.99
CA LEU A 740 -9.53 -1.01 -44.38
C LEU A 740 -9.31 -1.31 -45.86
N SER A 741 -9.38 -0.31 -46.72
CA SER A 741 -9.11 -0.45 -48.16
C SER A 741 -7.66 -0.86 -48.44
N TYR A 742 -6.71 -0.28 -47.70
CA TYR A 742 -5.30 -0.67 -47.76
C TYR A 742 -5.07 -2.11 -47.30
N TRP A 743 -5.64 -2.52 -46.17
CA TRP A 743 -5.48 -3.88 -45.64
C TRP A 743 -6.14 -4.94 -46.54
N LYS A 744 -7.28 -4.62 -47.17
CA LYS A 744 -7.88 -5.44 -48.24
C LYS A 744 -6.92 -5.65 -49.40
N LEU A 745 -6.26 -4.59 -49.88
CA LEU A 745 -5.28 -4.67 -50.97
C LEU A 745 -4.03 -5.49 -50.57
N LYS A 746 -3.64 -5.41 -49.30
CA LYS A 746 -2.53 -6.19 -48.74
C LYS A 746 -2.88 -7.64 -48.40
N GLY A 747 -4.11 -8.06 -48.65
CA GLY A 747 -4.57 -9.42 -48.39
C GLY A 747 -4.63 -9.78 -46.91
N LYS A 748 -4.81 -8.78 -46.03
CA LYS A 748 -4.99 -9.03 -44.59
C LYS A 748 -6.35 -9.66 -44.33
N LYS A 749 -6.42 -10.53 -43.31
CA LYS A 749 -7.63 -11.28 -42.99
C LYS A 749 -8.45 -10.67 -41.85
N GLY A 750 -7.94 -10.70 -40.63
CA GLY A 750 -8.63 -10.17 -39.45
C GLY A 750 -8.09 -8.81 -39.01
N ILE A 751 -8.96 -7.85 -38.69
CA ILE A 751 -8.58 -6.55 -38.15
C ILE A 751 -9.08 -6.43 -36.72
N TRP A 752 -8.18 -6.13 -35.78
CA TRP A 752 -8.48 -5.94 -34.36
C TRP A 752 -8.46 -4.46 -33.99
N LEU A 753 -9.48 -4.02 -33.26
CA LEU A 753 -9.63 -2.63 -32.82
C LEU A 753 -9.97 -2.59 -31.32
N LYS A 754 -9.02 -2.09 -30.53
CA LYS A 754 -9.19 -1.83 -29.10
C LYS A 754 -9.58 -0.37 -28.89
N ILE A 755 -10.73 -0.12 -28.27
CA ILE A 755 -11.22 1.22 -27.94
C ILE A 755 -11.29 1.35 -26.42
N LEU A 756 -10.58 2.35 -25.88
CA LEU A 756 -10.59 2.64 -24.44
C LEU A 756 -11.91 3.28 -24.01
N GLU A 757 -12.26 3.20 -22.73
CA GLU A 757 -13.48 3.81 -22.19
C GLU A 757 -13.58 5.32 -22.50
N GLU A 758 -12.46 6.03 -22.46
CA GLU A 758 -12.35 7.46 -22.79
C GLU A 758 -12.61 7.76 -24.28
N GLN A 759 -12.54 6.75 -25.14
CA GLN A 759 -12.70 6.83 -26.60
C GLN A 759 -14.02 6.20 -27.07
N ALA A 760 -14.99 5.99 -26.18
CA ALA A 760 -16.24 5.29 -26.48
C ALA A 760 -17.04 5.88 -27.67
N GLU A 761 -16.83 7.16 -27.98
CA GLU A 761 -17.43 7.87 -29.13
C GLU A 761 -17.00 7.30 -30.49
N LEU A 762 -15.90 6.53 -30.56
CA LEU A 762 -15.41 5.91 -31.79
C LEU A 762 -16.14 4.60 -32.13
N VAL A 763 -16.81 3.97 -31.15
CA VAL A 763 -17.48 2.67 -31.32
C VAL A 763 -18.55 2.70 -32.42
N PRO A 764 -19.47 3.70 -32.48
CA PRO A 764 -20.48 3.76 -33.53
C PRO A 764 -19.89 3.86 -34.94
N MET A 765 -18.75 4.55 -35.09
CA MET A 765 -18.07 4.68 -36.38
C MET A 765 -17.45 3.35 -36.83
N ALA A 766 -16.83 2.61 -35.92
CA ALA A 766 -16.31 1.28 -36.22
C ALA A 766 -17.42 0.28 -36.59
N LEU A 767 -18.55 0.30 -35.86
CA LEU A 767 -19.70 -0.56 -36.17
C LEU A 767 -20.32 -0.25 -37.53
N LYS A 768 -20.34 1.03 -37.93
CA LYS A 768 -20.83 1.47 -39.25
C LYS A 768 -19.98 0.91 -40.39
N GLU A 769 -18.67 0.81 -40.19
CA GLU A 769 -17.74 0.17 -41.14
C GLU A 769 -17.80 -1.36 -41.10
N GLY A 770 -18.60 -1.96 -40.20
CA GLY A 770 -18.87 -3.40 -40.16
C GLY A 770 -18.06 -4.18 -39.12
N PHE A 771 -17.36 -3.51 -38.19
CA PHE A 771 -16.72 -4.19 -37.07
C PHE A 771 -17.77 -4.86 -36.18
N ARG A 772 -17.41 -6.03 -35.62
CA ARG A 772 -18.26 -6.80 -34.70
C ARG A 772 -17.68 -6.79 -33.30
N TYR A 773 -18.55 -6.79 -32.31
CA TYR A 773 -18.17 -6.95 -30.92
C TYR A 773 -17.50 -8.33 -30.69
N HIS A 774 -16.37 -8.33 -29.98
CA HIS A 774 -15.70 -9.56 -29.56
C HIS A 774 -15.73 -9.74 -28.03
N HIS A 775 -15.20 -8.78 -27.26
CA HIS A 775 -15.22 -8.82 -25.79
C HIS A 775 -15.04 -7.41 -25.19
N ALA A 776 -15.25 -7.28 -23.88
CA ALA A 776 -14.97 -6.06 -23.12
C ALA A 776 -14.39 -6.40 -21.74
N GLU A 777 -13.49 -5.55 -21.26
CA GLU A 777 -12.88 -5.60 -19.92
C GLU A 777 -13.06 -4.24 -19.23
N PRO A 778 -12.80 -4.13 -17.91
CA PRO A 778 -12.74 -2.83 -17.26
C PRO A 778 -11.76 -1.90 -17.99
N GLY A 779 -12.29 -0.82 -18.58
CA GLY A 779 -11.50 0.21 -19.27
C GLY A 779 -11.38 0.09 -20.79
N TYR A 780 -11.84 -1.00 -21.45
CA TYR A 780 -11.83 -1.07 -22.92
C TYR A 780 -12.87 -2.05 -23.53
N VAL A 781 -13.18 -1.85 -24.81
CA VAL A 781 -13.92 -2.80 -25.67
C VAL A 781 -13.05 -3.23 -26.86
N MET A 782 -13.13 -4.50 -27.23
CA MET A 782 -12.45 -5.07 -28.39
C MET A 782 -13.45 -5.39 -29.50
N LEU A 783 -13.16 -4.90 -30.69
CA LEU A 783 -13.93 -5.13 -31.91
C LEU A 783 -13.06 -5.83 -32.97
N THR A 784 -13.69 -6.63 -33.81
CA THR A 784 -13.01 -7.37 -34.89
C THR A 784 -13.72 -7.19 -36.23
N TYR A 785 -12.96 -7.10 -37.32
CA TYR A 785 -13.46 -7.09 -38.69
C TYR A 785 -12.80 -8.22 -39.49
N TRP A 786 -13.60 -9.08 -40.12
CA TRP A 786 -13.12 -10.17 -40.96
C TRP A 786 -13.26 -9.76 -42.43
N ILE A 787 -12.15 -9.69 -43.14
CA ILE A 787 -12.07 -9.24 -44.54
C ILE A 787 -12.52 -10.31 -45.54
N PRO A 788 -12.08 -11.59 -45.43
CA PRO A 788 -12.42 -12.62 -46.41
C PRO A 788 -13.86 -13.16 -46.33
N ASP A 789 -14.38 -13.70 -47.45
CA ASP A 789 -15.68 -14.39 -47.50
C ASP A 789 -15.62 -15.88 -47.04
N GLU A 790 -14.45 -16.34 -46.59
CA GLU A 790 -14.24 -17.68 -46.00
C GLU A 790 -14.63 -17.72 -44.50
N PRO A 791 -14.84 -18.91 -43.90
CA PRO A 791 -15.15 -19.05 -42.48
C PRO A 791 -14.14 -18.30 -41.60
N CYS A 792 -14.64 -17.50 -40.66
CA CYS A 792 -13.79 -16.69 -39.78
C CYS A 792 -12.91 -17.60 -38.92
N THR A 793 -11.59 -17.44 -39.04
CA THR A 793 -10.59 -18.19 -38.26
C THR A 793 -10.14 -17.43 -37.01
N LEU A 794 -10.64 -16.22 -36.79
CA LEU A 794 -10.39 -15.50 -35.53
C LEU A 794 -11.07 -16.23 -34.37
N PRO A 795 -10.46 -16.22 -33.17
CA PRO A 795 -11.10 -16.73 -31.97
C PRO A 795 -12.48 -16.10 -31.77
N SER A 796 -13.49 -16.90 -31.44
CA SER A 796 -14.86 -16.42 -31.29
C SER A 796 -15.13 -15.77 -29.93
N THR A 797 -14.25 -15.95 -28.94
CA THR A 797 -14.40 -15.43 -27.57
C THR A 797 -13.06 -15.18 -26.90
N ALA A 798 -13.02 -14.20 -25.98
CA ALA A 798 -11.89 -14.02 -25.06
C ALA A 798 -12.06 -14.91 -23.83
N THR A 799 -11.67 -16.18 -23.94
CA THR A 799 -11.72 -17.16 -22.84
C THR A 799 -10.33 -17.65 -22.47
N HIS A 800 -10.24 -18.35 -21.34
CA HIS A 800 -9.01 -19.02 -20.95
C HIS A 800 -8.67 -20.09 -21.99
N GLN A 801 -7.44 -20.06 -22.52
CA GLN A 801 -6.96 -21.08 -23.43
C GLN A 801 -6.49 -22.28 -22.60
N VAL A 802 -6.87 -23.47 -23.07
CA VAL A 802 -6.42 -24.74 -22.48
C VAL A 802 -5.79 -25.54 -23.60
N GLY A 803 -4.46 -25.59 -23.62
CA GLY A 803 -3.68 -26.41 -24.52
C GLY A 803 -3.27 -27.75 -23.90
N VAL A 804 -2.92 -28.69 -24.76
CA VAL A 804 -2.32 -29.97 -24.42
C VAL A 804 -1.07 -30.23 -25.26
N GLY A 805 -0.10 -30.93 -24.68
CA GLY A 805 1.08 -31.44 -25.36
C GLY A 805 1.30 -32.91 -25.08
N GLY A 806 1.52 -33.71 -26.12
CA GLY A 806 1.71 -35.15 -26.02
C GLY A 806 3.19 -35.54 -26.02
N PHE A 807 3.70 -36.07 -24.91
CA PHE A 807 4.99 -36.75 -24.88
C PHE A 807 4.80 -38.23 -25.20
N VAL A 808 4.96 -38.59 -26.47
CA VAL A 808 4.83 -39.98 -26.95
C VAL A 808 6.23 -40.57 -27.10
N ILE A 809 6.52 -41.64 -26.37
CA ILE A 809 7.82 -42.33 -26.43
C ILE A 809 7.62 -43.82 -26.72
N ASN A 810 8.38 -44.36 -27.67
CA ASN A 810 8.31 -45.77 -28.04
C ASN A 810 9.28 -46.66 -27.24
N LYS A 811 9.21 -47.97 -27.46
CA LYS A 811 10.09 -48.97 -26.80
C LYS A 811 11.57 -48.82 -27.15
N ASN A 812 11.90 -48.15 -28.25
CA ASN A 812 13.27 -47.91 -28.70
C ASN A 812 13.86 -46.61 -28.12
N ARG A 813 13.16 -45.94 -27.18
CA ARG A 813 13.49 -44.62 -26.63
C ARG A 813 13.54 -43.50 -27.68
N GLU A 814 12.66 -43.57 -28.67
CA GLU A 814 12.44 -42.50 -29.64
C GLU A 814 11.15 -41.75 -29.28
N VAL A 815 11.22 -40.41 -29.32
CA VAL A 815 10.11 -39.50 -29.03
C VAL A 815 9.47 -39.07 -30.35
N LEU A 816 8.14 -39.03 -30.38
CA LEU A 816 7.40 -38.48 -31.52
C LEU A 816 7.51 -36.95 -31.50
N VAL A 817 8.02 -36.38 -32.60
CA VAL A 817 8.21 -34.94 -32.73
C VAL A 817 7.61 -34.42 -34.02
N VAL A 818 7.12 -33.19 -33.96
CA VAL A 818 6.50 -32.47 -35.08
C VAL A 818 7.23 -31.17 -35.34
N LYS A 819 7.08 -30.68 -36.56
CA LYS A 819 7.57 -29.39 -37.01
C LYS A 819 6.41 -28.62 -37.60
N GLU A 820 6.05 -27.49 -37.01
CA GLU A 820 4.91 -26.69 -37.47
C GLU A 820 5.16 -25.97 -38.79
N LYS A 821 4.11 -25.79 -39.57
CA LYS A 821 4.14 -25.07 -40.85
C LYS A 821 4.11 -23.56 -40.68
N LYS A 822 3.40 -23.07 -39.65
CA LYS A 822 3.33 -21.65 -39.25
C LYS A 822 3.73 -21.52 -37.78
N CYS A 823 4.78 -20.77 -37.50
CA CYS A 823 5.27 -20.54 -36.15
C CYS A 823 5.75 -19.07 -36.05
N PRO A 824 5.56 -18.36 -34.92
CA PRO A 824 6.09 -17.00 -34.75
C PRO A 824 7.61 -16.96 -35.04
N LEU A 825 8.10 -15.81 -35.54
CA LEU A 825 9.46 -15.55 -36.09
C LEU A 825 10.64 -16.16 -35.30
N ARG A 826 10.46 -16.47 -34.01
CA ARG A 826 11.49 -17.04 -33.11
C ARG A 826 11.55 -18.56 -33.04
N CYS A 827 10.57 -19.29 -33.58
CA CYS A 827 10.45 -20.75 -33.45
C CYS A 827 10.27 -21.51 -34.78
N SER A 828 10.43 -20.81 -35.91
CA SER A 828 10.48 -21.40 -37.24
C SER A 828 11.57 -22.47 -37.31
N GLY A 829 11.19 -23.69 -37.69
CA GLY A 829 12.17 -24.73 -38.00
C GLY A 829 12.39 -25.82 -36.94
N ILE A 830 11.79 -25.68 -35.75
CA ILE A 830 12.13 -26.46 -34.55
C ILE A 830 11.30 -27.75 -34.45
N TRP A 831 11.92 -28.83 -33.97
CA TRP A 831 11.22 -30.06 -33.60
C TRP A 831 10.69 -29.97 -32.16
N LYS A 832 9.37 -30.01 -32.02
CA LYS A 832 8.67 -29.95 -30.73
C LYS A 832 7.73 -31.15 -30.54
N LEU A 833 7.13 -31.24 -29.35
CA LEU A 833 6.08 -32.22 -29.08
C LEU A 833 4.80 -31.84 -29.85
N PRO A 834 3.97 -32.82 -30.27
CA PRO A 834 2.62 -32.55 -30.77
C PRO A 834 1.82 -31.76 -29.74
N THR A 835 1.14 -30.69 -30.16
CA THR A 835 0.45 -29.76 -29.26
C THR A 835 -0.77 -29.14 -29.90
N GLY A 836 -1.90 -29.13 -29.19
CA GLY A 836 -3.11 -28.46 -29.67
C GLY A 836 -4.02 -27.95 -28.57
N LEU A 837 -5.21 -27.49 -28.96
CA LEU A 837 -6.17 -26.82 -28.07
C LEU A 837 -7.32 -27.75 -27.69
N ILE A 838 -7.72 -27.69 -26.42
CA ILE A 838 -8.87 -28.45 -25.93
C ILE A 838 -10.17 -27.79 -26.38
N ASN A 839 -11.02 -28.61 -27.02
CA ASN A 839 -12.35 -28.19 -27.41
C ASN A 839 -13.26 -28.00 -26.20
N LYS A 840 -14.31 -27.17 -26.36
CA LYS A 840 -15.26 -26.92 -25.27
C LYS A 840 -15.97 -28.22 -24.85
N SER A 841 -15.83 -28.59 -23.57
CA SER A 841 -16.38 -29.83 -22.98
C SER A 841 -15.65 -31.11 -23.37
N GLU A 842 -14.45 -31.00 -23.93
CA GLU A 842 -13.55 -32.12 -24.18
C GLU A 842 -12.67 -32.41 -22.94
N GLU A 843 -12.41 -33.69 -22.68
CA GLU A 843 -11.51 -34.11 -21.60
C GLU A 843 -10.05 -33.97 -22.02
N ILE A 844 -9.17 -33.61 -21.10
CA ILE A 844 -7.73 -33.39 -21.39
C ILE A 844 -7.09 -34.61 -22.06
N PHE A 845 -7.39 -35.82 -21.58
CA PHE A 845 -6.84 -37.05 -22.13
C PHE A 845 -7.39 -37.35 -23.54
N SER A 846 -8.68 -37.09 -23.77
CA SER A 846 -9.32 -37.26 -25.07
C SER A 846 -8.77 -36.26 -26.08
N GLY A 847 -8.58 -35.00 -25.66
CA GLY A 847 -8.01 -33.96 -26.48
C GLY A 847 -6.56 -34.24 -26.86
N VAL A 848 -5.69 -34.62 -25.92
CA VAL A 848 -4.29 -34.91 -26.28
C VAL A 848 -4.13 -36.13 -27.20
N ILE A 849 -4.98 -37.15 -27.06
CA ILE A 849 -5.00 -38.29 -27.99
C ILE A 849 -5.46 -37.81 -29.38
N ARG A 850 -6.50 -36.97 -29.43
CA ARG A 850 -7.01 -36.39 -30.67
C ARG A 850 -5.94 -35.54 -31.38
N GLU A 851 -5.34 -34.58 -30.68
CA GLU A 851 -4.33 -33.68 -31.26
C GLU A 851 -3.13 -34.43 -31.83
N VAL A 852 -2.61 -35.43 -31.09
CA VAL A 852 -1.50 -36.27 -31.60
C VAL A 852 -1.93 -37.04 -32.85
N LYS A 853 -3.15 -37.56 -32.87
CA LYS A 853 -3.69 -38.31 -34.01
C LYS A 853 -3.99 -37.43 -35.22
N GLU A 854 -4.50 -36.22 -35.00
CA GLU A 854 -4.77 -35.24 -36.05
C GLU A 854 -3.46 -34.77 -36.69
N GLU A 855 -2.45 -34.38 -35.89
CA GLU A 855 -1.17 -33.91 -36.42
C GLU A 855 -0.35 -35.02 -37.10
N THR A 856 -0.28 -36.22 -36.50
CA THR A 856 0.71 -37.25 -36.87
C THR A 856 0.15 -38.57 -37.37
N GLY A 857 -1.16 -38.79 -37.25
CA GLY A 857 -1.81 -40.06 -37.57
C GLY A 857 -1.56 -41.20 -36.57
N ILE A 858 -0.79 -40.95 -35.50
CA ILE A 858 -0.43 -41.98 -34.52
C ILE A 858 -1.57 -42.19 -33.51
N ASP A 859 -2.04 -43.43 -33.41
CA ASP A 859 -2.94 -43.86 -32.35
C ASP A 859 -2.15 -43.98 -31.03
N THR A 860 -2.66 -43.38 -29.96
CA THR A 860 -2.00 -43.36 -28.66
C THR A 860 -2.95 -43.72 -27.54
N ALA A 861 -2.41 -44.32 -26.48
CA ALA A 861 -3.07 -44.54 -25.21
C ALA A 861 -2.58 -43.50 -24.19
N PHE A 862 -3.52 -42.88 -23.48
CA PHE A 862 -3.20 -41.95 -22.42
C PHE A 862 -2.66 -42.66 -21.17
N LEU A 863 -1.52 -42.20 -20.65
CA LEU A 863 -0.96 -42.70 -19.40
C LEU A 863 -1.32 -41.76 -18.24
N GLU A 864 -0.86 -40.51 -18.29
CA GLU A 864 -1.07 -39.53 -17.21
C GLU A 864 -0.72 -38.09 -17.63
N VAL A 865 -1.14 -37.12 -16.81
CA VAL A 865 -0.65 -35.74 -16.88
C VAL A 865 0.62 -35.62 -16.06
N VAL A 866 1.73 -35.23 -16.67
CA VAL A 866 3.06 -35.16 -16.01
C VAL A 866 3.40 -33.77 -15.50
N ALA A 867 2.92 -32.73 -16.19
CA ALA A 867 3.11 -31.34 -15.82
C ALA A 867 1.98 -30.47 -16.39
N PHE A 868 1.78 -29.29 -15.82
CA PHE A 868 0.99 -28.25 -16.49
C PHE A 868 1.58 -26.86 -16.23
N ARG A 869 1.49 -26.01 -17.23
CA ARG A 869 1.89 -24.60 -17.20
C ARG A 869 0.65 -23.74 -16.96
N HIS A 870 0.82 -22.71 -16.15
CA HIS A 870 -0.15 -21.64 -15.98
C HIS A 870 0.52 -20.29 -16.20
N ALA A 871 0.06 -19.55 -17.21
CA ALA A 871 0.50 -18.21 -17.51
C ALA A 871 -0.70 -17.24 -17.42
N HIS A 872 -0.49 -16.08 -16.80
CA HIS A 872 -1.52 -15.06 -16.68
C HIS A 872 -1.32 -13.93 -17.69
N ARG A 873 -2.42 -13.24 -18.02
CA ARG A 873 -2.44 -12.03 -18.86
C ARG A 873 -1.98 -12.24 -20.29
N VAL A 874 -2.11 -13.46 -20.84
CA VAL A 874 -1.50 -13.89 -22.11
C VAL A 874 -2.24 -13.28 -23.30
N THR A 875 -3.20 -13.99 -23.88
CA THR A 875 -4.09 -13.50 -24.94
C THR A 875 -5.31 -12.85 -24.31
N PHE A 876 -5.71 -11.66 -24.76
CA PHE A 876 -6.87 -10.91 -24.25
C PHE A 876 -6.87 -10.69 -22.73
N ASP A 877 -5.69 -10.61 -22.12
CA ASP A 877 -5.49 -10.53 -20.66
C ASP A 877 -6.07 -11.72 -19.87
N LYS A 878 -6.31 -12.86 -20.55
CA LYS A 878 -6.79 -14.12 -19.94
C LYS A 878 -5.64 -15.03 -19.55
N SER A 879 -5.93 -16.02 -18.71
CA SER A 879 -4.94 -17.03 -18.34
C SER A 879 -4.92 -18.17 -19.36
N ASP A 880 -3.73 -18.69 -19.60
CA ASP A 880 -3.44 -19.79 -20.50
C ASP A 880 -2.92 -20.98 -19.68
N LEU A 881 -3.48 -22.16 -19.95
CA LEU A 881 -3.14 -23.42 -19.30
C LEU A 881 -2.64 -24.40 -20.35
N LEU A 882 -1.44 -24.94 -20.19
CA LEU A 882 -0.90 -25.97 -21.09
C LEU A 882 -0.60 -27.24 -20.29
N PHE A 883 -1.29 -28.34 -20.59
CA PHE A 883 -1.11 -29.63 -19.94
C PHE A 883 -0.16 -30.52 -20.75
N ILE A 884 0.87 -31.06 -20.12
CA ILE A 884 1.77 -32.03 -20.74
C ILE A 884 1.38 -33.42 -20.28
N CYS A 885 1.08 -34.30 -21.24
CA CYS A 885 0.60 -35.64 -21.00
C CYS A 885 1.56 -36.67 -21.56
N MET A 886 1.77 -37.74 -20.81
CA MET A 886 2.54 -38.90 -21.24
C MET A 886 1.63 -39.87 -21.98
N LEU A 887 2.07 -40.34 -23.15
CA LEU A 887 1.30 -41.21 -24.04
C LEU A 887 2.12 -42.42 -24.47
N GLU A 888 1.44 -43.56 -24.61
CA GLU A 888 2.01 -44.78 -25.20
C GLU A 888 1.52 -44.94 -26.65
N PRO A 889 2.41 -45.14 -27.64
CA PRO A 889 1.99 -45.36 -29.02
C PRO A 889 1.38 -46.75 -29.23
N LEU A 890 0.22 -46.78 -29.88
CA LEU A 890 -0.49 -47.99 -30.33
C LEU A 890 -0.21 -48.28 -31.82
N SER A 891 0.14 -47.25 -32.60
CA SER A 891 0.62 -47.36 -33.98
C SER A 891 1.96 -46.65 -34.16
N TYR A 892 2.64 -46.92 -35.28
CA TYR A 892 4.00 -46.42 -35.55
C TYR A 892 4.14 -45.72 -36.91
N ASP A 893 3.19 -45.95 -37.82
CA ASP A 893 3.18 -45.37 -39.16
C ASP A 893 2.68 -43.92 -39.09
N ILE A 894 3.58 -42.98 -39.38
CA ILE A 894 3.29 -41.55 -39.34
C ILE A 894 2.56 -41.16 -40.63
N ASN A 895 1.40 -40.51 -40.48
CA ASN A 895 0.65 -39.88 -41.57
C ASN A 895 0.33 -38.43 -41.17
N ILE A 896 1.04 -37.48 -41.78
CA ILE A 896 0.97 -36.07 -41.37
C ILE A 896 -0.27 -35.37 -41.93
N ASP A 897 -0.86 -34.48 -41.12
CA ASP A 897 -1.78 -33.47 -41.66
C ASP A 897 -0.99 -32.29 -42.24
N GLU A 898 -0.88 -32.25 -43.57
CA GLU A 898 -0.18 -31.19 -44.30
C GLU A 898 -0.82 -29.79 -44.14
N SER A 899 -2.03 -29.70 -43.58
CA SER A 899 -2.70 -28.44 -43.29
C SER A 899 -2.12 -27.73 -42.05
N GLU A 900 -1.59 -28.49 -41.08
CA GLU A 900 -1.14 -28.00 -39.77
C GLU A 900 0.38 -28.10 -39.58
N ILE A 901 0.98 -29.25 -39.91
CA ILE A 901 2.41 -29.50 -39.69
C ILE A 901 3.20 -29.66 -41.00
N GLN A 902 4.48 -29.30 -40.95
CA GLN A 902 5.43 -29.43 -42.07
C GLN A 902 6.04 -30.85 -42.14
N ALA A 903 6.32 -31.45 -40.98
CA ALA A 903 6.93 -32.78 -40.90
C ALA A 903 6.72 -33.40 -39.51
N ALA A 904 6.72 -34.74 -39.42
CA ALA A 904 6.78 -35.49 -38.18
C ALA A 904 7.78 -36.66 -38.30
N LYS A 905 8.47 -37.01 -37.21
CA LYS A 905 9.37 -38.18 -37.16
C LYS A 905 9.46 -38.79 -35.77
N TRP A 906 9.86 -40.06 -35.70
CA TRP A 906 10.43 -40.65 -34.49
C TRP A 906 11.88 -40.17 -34.35
N MET A 907 12.21 -39.51 -33.25
CA MET A 907 13.54 -38.96 -32.99
C MET A 907 14.14 -39.62 -31.74
N PRO A 908 15.39 -40.14 -31.78
CA PRO A 908 16.06 -40.63 -30.59
C PRO A 908 16.05 -39.59 -29.46
N LEU A 909 15.71 -40.01 -28.24
CA LEU A 909 15.56 -39.08 -27.10
C LEU A 909 16.81 -38.22 -26.85
N GLY A 910 18.02 -38.78 -27.04
CA GLY A 910 19.27 -38.02 -26.95
C GLY A 910 19.37 -36.91 -28.00
N GLU A 911 19.03 -37.19 -29.26
CA GLU A 911 19.02 -36.19 -30.35
C GLU A 911 17.98 -35.09 -30.07
N PHE A 912 16.83 -35.45 -29.48
CA PHE A 912 15.82 -34.47 -29.11
C PHE A 912 16.29 -33.52 -28.01
N LEU A 913 16.97 -34.04 -26.97
CA LEU A 913 17.51 -33.29 -25.85
C LEU A 913 18.65 -32.33 -26.27
N ASP A 914 19.45 -32.73 -27.25
CA ASP A 914 20.62 -31.97 -27.71
C ASP A 914 20.29 -30.82 -28.68
N GLN A 915 19.01 -30.62 -29.02
CA GLN A 915 18.62 -29.51 -29.90
C GLN A 915 18.92 -28.15 -29.22
N PRO A 916 19.53 -27.19 -29.94
CA PRO A 916 19.91 -25.88 -29.37
C PRO A 916 18.78 -25.14 -28.66
N PHE A 917 17.56 -25.23 -29.18
CA PHE A 917 16.39 -24.59 -28.59
C PHE A 917 16.06 -25.13 -27.19
N HIS A 918 16.05 -26.46 -27.01
CA HIS A 918 15.71 -27.09 -25.72
C HIS A 918 16.83 -26.92 -24.69
N LEU A 919 18.08 -26.74 -25.11
CA LEU A 919 19.19 -26.41 -24.22
C LEU A 919 19.14 -24.95 -23.73
N GLU A 920 18.64 -24.05 -24.56
CA GLU A 920 18.59 -22.61 -24.29
C GLU A 920 17.31 -22.15 -23.58
N ASP A 921 16.17 -22.82 -23.77
CA ASP A 921 14.91 -22.51 -23.11
C ASP A 921 14.74 -23.29 -21.80
N ARG A 922 14.77 -22.56 -20.68
CA ARG A 922 14.72 -23.16 -19.33
C ARG A 922 13.42 -23.92 -19.07
N MET A 923 12.32 -23.51 -19.70
CA MET A 923 11.01 -24.13 -19.50
C MET A 923 10.91 -25.46 -20.26
N SER A 924 11.25 -25.45 -21.55
CA SER A 924 11.25 -26.63 -22.41
C SER A 924 12.20 -27.69 -21.87
N LYS A 925 13.42 -27.29 -21.47
CA LYS A 925 14.36 -28.18 -20.79
C LYS A 925 13.75 -28.85 -19.58
N LYS A 926 13.11 -28.06 -18.71
CA LYS A 926 12.52 -28.56 -17.46
C LYS A 926 11.37 -29.54 -17.74
N ILE A 927 10.47 -29.21 -18.66
CA ILE A 927 9.35 -30.08 -19.07
C ILE A 927 9.88 -31.43 -19.56
N ILE A 928 10.92 -31.41 -20.39
CA ILE A 928 11.49 -32.64 -20.93
C ILE A 928 12.19 -33.44 -19.82
N ASP A 929 12.97 -32.79 -18.94
CA ASP A 929 13.59 -33.45 -17.77
C ASP A 929 12.55 -34.16 -16.90
N ILE A 930 11.36 -33.57 -16.72
CA ILE A 930 10.24 -34.17 -15.96
C ILE A 930 9.68 -35.40 -16.69
N CYS A 931 9.45 -35.31 -18.00
CA CYS A 931 8.99 -36.44 -18.80
C CYS A 931 9.98 -37.61 -18.76
N VAL A 932 11.28 -37.32 -18.85
CA VAL A 932 12.35 -38.33 -18.76
C VAL A 932 12.44 -38.93 -17.36
N ALA A 933 12.45 -38.11 -16.31
CA ALA A 933 12.47 -38.60 -14.93
C ALA A 933 11.25 -39.47 -14.61
N ARG A 934 10.08 -39.15 -15.18
CA ARG A 934 8.88 -39.97 -15.06
C ARG A 934 8.96 -41.27 -15.85
N TYR A 935 9.45 -41.23 -17.09
CA TYR A 935 9.72 -42.44 -17.89
C TYR A 935 10.64 -43.41 -17.15
N GLU A 936 11.64 -42.88 -16.44
CA GLU A 936 12.61 -43.65 -15.67
C GLU A 936 12.12 -44.01 -14.25
N ASN A 937 10.84 -43.78 -13.92
CA ASN A 937 10.20 -44.08 -12.62
C ASN A 937 10.82 -43.37 -11.39
N HIS A 938 11.44 -42.21 -11.56
CA HIS A 938 12.03 -41.39 -10.49
C HIS A 938 11.09 -40.28 -9.95
N TYR A 939 9.77 -40.40 -10.15
CA TYR A 939 8.78 -39.31 -9.95
C TYR A 939 7.95 -39.45 -8.66
N CYS A 940 7.77 -38.35 -7.91
CA CYS A 940 6.80 -38.26 -6.82
C CYS A 940 6.16 -36.86 -6.66
N GLY A 941 4.84 -36.76 -6.89
CA GLY A 941 3.98 -35.62 -6.53
C GLY A 941 3.99 -34.43 -7.51
N PHE A 942 3.25 -33.36 -7.19
CA PHE A 942 3.25 -32.08 -7.92
C PHE A 942 3.88 -30.98 -7.03
N THR A 943 4.90 -30.30 -7.52
CA THR A 943 5.60 -29.13 -6.95
C THR A 943 5.51 -27.94 -7.89
N VAL A 944 5.72 -26.72 -7.37
CA VAL A 944 5.51 -25.47 -8.11
C VAL A 944 6.84 -24.76 -8.33
N CYS A 945 7.14 -24.37 -9.57
CA CYS A 945 8.30 -23.54 -9.89
C CYS A 945 7.90 -22.38 -10.83
N GLN A 946 8.54 -21.23 -10.66
CA GLN A 946 8.41 -20.11 -11.59
C GLN A 946 9.51 -20.18 -12.64
N VAL A 947 9.13 -20.14 -13.90
CA VAL A 947 10.06 -20.20 -15.05
C VAL A 947 9.70 -19.13 -16.06
N MET A 948 10.72 -18.48 -16.63
CA MET A 948 10.56 -17.58 -17.77
C MET A 948 10.58 -18.41 -19.05
N SER A 949 9.53 -18.26 -19.86
CA SER A 949 9.41 -18.91 -21.16
C SER A 949 10.00 -18.04 -22.26
N LYS A 950 10.91 -18.57 -23.08
CA LYS A 950 11.43 -17.84 -24.26
C LYS A 950 10.44 -17.76 -25.42
N LEU A 951 9.35 -18.52 -25.39
CA LEU A 951 8.30 -18.50 -26.42
C LEU A 951 7.54 -17.16 -26.42
N ASP A 952 7.31 -16.59 -25.23
CA ASP A 952 6.48 -15.42 -25.01
C ASP A 952 7.11 -14.38 -24.06
N ASP A 953 8.38 -14.58 -23.64
CA ASP A 953 9.15 -13.74 -22.70
C ASP A 953 8.41 -13.45 -21.39
N ARG A 954 7.55 -14.36 -20.93
CA ARG A 954 6.68 -14.18 -19.74
C ARG A 954 7.00 -15.14 -18.59
N LEU A 955 6.77 -14.65 -17.38
CA LEU A 955 6.87 -15.43 -16.14
C LEU A 955 5.68 -16.38 -16.05
N SER A 956 5.96 -17.68 -16.11
CA SER A 956 4.98 -18.75 -16.05
C SER A 956 5.17 -19.60 -14.80
N THR A 957 4.08 -20.14 -14.26
CA THR A 957 4.14 -21.10 -13.17
C THR A 957 4.03 -22.51 -13.74
N LEU A 958 5.10 -23.30 -13.62
CA LEU A 958 5.15 -24.69 -14.04
C LEU A 958 4.93 -25.60 -12.82
N TYR A 959 3.93 -26.46 -12.90
CA TYR A 959 3.61 -27.47 -11.90
C TYR A 959 4.16 -28.81 -12.38
N HIS A 960 5.10 -29.38 -11.64
CA HIS A 960 5.79 -30.62 -12.03
C HIS A 960 6.22 -31.47 -10.83
N GLY A 961 6.56 -32.74 -11.04
CA GLY A 961 7.02 -33.59 -9.94
C GLY A 961 8.47 -33.38 -9.51
N GLU A 962 8.74 -33.67 -8.24
CA GLU A 962 10.08 -33.63 -7.66
C GLU A 962 10.90 -34.83 -8.17
N MET A 963 12.13 -34.58 -8.61
CA MET A 963 13.06 -35.64 -9.03
C MET A 963 13.64 -36.31 -7.78
N LYS A 964 13.49 -37.64 -7.64
CA LYS A 964 14.24 -38.39 -6.61
C LYS A 964 15.73 -38.30 -6.90
N ASP A 965 16.49 -37.82 -5.92
CA ASP A 965 17.94 -37.88 -5.92
C ASP A 965 18.38 -39.36 -5.87
N PRO A 966 19.11 -39.88 -6.88
CA PRO A 966 19.49 -41.30 -6.96
C PRO A 966 20.44 -41.73 -5.83
N THR A 967 20.89 -40.80 -4.98
CA THR A 967 21.80 -41.07 -3.84
C THR A 967 21.10 -41.32 -2.50
N LYS A 968 19.77 -41.19 -2.41
CA LYS A 968 19.03 -41.43 -1.15
C LYS A 968 18.21 -42.72 -1.21
N GLU A 969 18.43 -43.61 -0.23
CA GLU A 969 17.72 -44.89 -0.09
C GLU A 969 16.19 -44.72 -0.13
N PRO A 970 15.47 -45.69 -0.71
CA PRO A 970 14.02 -45.64 -0.81
C PRO A 970 13.36 -45.77 0.57
N LEU A 971 12.55 -44.79 0.95
CA LEU A 971 11.60 -44.91 2.06
C LEU A 971 10.52 -45.95 1.70
N PRO A 972 10.10 -46.81 2.64
CA PRO A 972 9.08 -47.83 2.38
C PRO A 972 7.72 -47.22 2.06
N ASP A 973 7.04 -47.85 1.10
CA ASP A 973 5.80 -47.40 0.45
C ASP A 973 4.66 -47.03 1.43
N LYS A 974 3.94 -45.94 1.11
CA LYS A 974 2.65 -45.55 1.67
C LYS A 974 1.55 -45.70 0.64
#